data_AF-A0AAQ3LBI4-F1
#
_entry.id   AF-A0AAQ3LBI4-F1
#
_cell.length_a   1.000
_cell.length_b   1.000
_cell.length_c   1.000
_cell.angle_alpha   90.00
_cell.angle_beta   90.00
_cell.angle_gamma   90.00
#
_symmetry.space_group_name_H-M   'P 1'
#
loop_
_entity.id
_entity.type
_entity.pdbx_description
1 polymer ?
#
loop_
_entity_poly.entity_id
_entity_poly.type
_entity_poly.pdbx_seq_one_letter_code
_entity_poly.pdbx_strand_id
1 'polypeptide(L)'
;MLQLVIGLLLLAQAAFADPDTTTNRHATVADAAFWPTVNEGDLLIFEKDAAYDSIYLSASEVSVGLGKKIHIWQGVYGRIYINGTNCTNTAQQPTVITNLGGQVRWGDVQVSSQYRTFEIANFEHFHLTGKYDPAAQTGHPDFLGHNGGQDFDTGDFYEKYGFWGNQRWSGILYGPTNPNCVRAYGFVTCKVDYVAAWGGGFAGFNLKTDNPAVPERVVVDVQDTFSGFTNGEGMYVSYSTSALGQDITELILRNNIIVFAGTEAIQTDNLAENSIIENNIIVGTATTYRDPFFVFQNGTHQFSHVEGGVTVRDNIFVGGKHNMQTIRWRETESGRTFPDASKKVIFDNNYVGMGRFRISIIEGSDGIAPYEFTNNVYGHITFPHTMDSDPGLSQPLAGLNISNSQASISLEGNLFNPELPTYEVSSGNGSNVSSQNNTFVETPIIKFQNSGFADDIDYRAIVRWAPTYGTVARNGEAIEYKTGDIVYYWDTNGQTKFFECIADNAGNNDPNNSPAYWQQLTWNGRDMPPLDLRLKSDTFYNYRGMGLTYNPANQSGTADYEAPVITLTGGDMSVLEGSAFVDPGFIAIDNVDGDMTDQVQVTWVGAPINVNVPGQYIIRYELPVTDVAGNVAEAVYRTILVSEPNITVSKEVKVNMHRYGAANLPDWTDLANDSQGLRTAGNPTTTTLYDINGATSGWSMLIENINGGYSEHYKSYKNAAGRVIDEFPSEVTRVGLRIRNPYENPCVFVLTGLDPNSFYDVTYTGYREGVGEELTSSLLEYNSGAIDSINIKDNSSEIGRLENTFTDAAGRMDLEFFTTTPDGQPNIGGVIFREKTGFGSAGGHPTIGAVSNLALGLGAGSGAIAITLSDSDSVAGDLSVWAVSSDPSVVDASDVVISGTGLNRTMTIQSNGGLGSATVTLIVSDGYNTGSVSFMVTVSSAAVFSQNFDSSSNVASYVGSGSLALGKLDDISAESNGGNWSVVDGALQIVRGTSSGSSNDAGLARVTDDVLGDPDLLHFSVDMALSNVGNVWNELFVIELGNWSSVTNYGSGGSYSSIYQRLEVKGDGAGEFKLRIASTNSAMYLADGSWGKLDWYVNRSGSSVNYTDPNGQQQSLAADRSDIWLEGQLLFNDITQGSFSGTAINDFRVRFSSSNSVTASFDDLVIKDVF
;
A
#
# COMPACT_ATOMS: atom_id res chain seq x y z
N MET A 1 47.21 -2.73 -18.67
CA MET A 1 46.03 -2.67 -17.77
C MET A 1 45.06 -1.58 -18.20
N LEU A 2 45.45 -0.30 -18.29
CA LEU A 2 44.54 0.78 -18.72
C LEU A 2 43.92 0.55 -20.12
N GLN A 3 44.68 0.04 -21.10
CA GLN A 3 44.14 -0.35 -22.41
C GLN A 3 43.24 -1.60 -22.37
N LEU A 4 43.43 -2.48 -21.39
CA LEU A 4 42.59 -3.66 -21.19
C LEU A 4 41.25 -3.25 -20.55
N VAL A 5 41.30 -2.32 -19.60
CA VAL A 5 40.13 -1.69 -18.96
C VAL A 5 39.34 -0.86 -19.96
N ILE A 6 40.00 -0.04 -20.79
CA ILE A 6 39.35 0.72 -21.88
C ILE A 6 38.76 -0.24 -22.93
N GLY A 7 39.45 -1.34 -23.26
CA GLY A 7 38.93 -2.38 -24.15
C GLY A 7 37.69 -3.10 -23.59
N LEU A 8 37.68 -3.40 -22.29
CA LEU A 8 36.54 -4.00 -21.59
C LEU A 8 35.36 -3.02 -21.43
N LEU A 9 35.62 -1.72 -21.20
CA LEU A 9 34.59 -0.67 -21.19
C LEU A 9 33.97 -0.44 -22.58
N LEU A 10 34.78 -0.50 -23.65
CA LEU A 10 34.29 -0.39 -25.03
C LEU A 10 33.53 -1.64 -25.47
N LEU A 11 33.90 -2.83 -24.98
CA LEU A 11 33.14 -4.07 -25.20
C LEU A 11 31.83 -4.12 -24.39
N ALA A 12 31.79 -3.50 -23.21
CA ALA A 12 30.56 -3.32 -22.43
C ALA A 12 29.60 -2.29 -23.06
N GLN A 13 30.12 -1.21 -23.65
CA GLN A 13 29.32 -0.27 -24.45
C GLN A 13 28.86 -0.85 -25.80
N ALA A 14 29.59 -1.82 -26.37
CA ALA A 14 29.21 -2.47 -27.63
C ALA A 14 28.22 -3.64 -27.43
N ALA A 15 27.90 -4.03 -26.19
CA ALA A 15 27.00 -5.14 -25.88
C ALA A 15 25.50 -4.75 -25.76
N PHE A 16 25.18 -3.45 -25.80
CA PHE A 16 23.80 -2.96 -25.87
C PHE A 16 23.67 -2.09 -27.12
N ALA A 17 23.39 -2.71 -28.26
CA ALA A 17 22.81 -1.96 -29.36
C ALA A 17 21.49 -1.36 -28.86
N ASP A 18 21.20 -0.10 -29.19
CA ASP A 18 19.90 0.51 -28.88
C ASP A 18 18.79 -0.44 -29.36
N PRO A 19 17.78 -0.75 -28.52
CA PRO A 19 16.72 -1.67 -28.89
C PRO A 19 15.98 -1.11 -30.10
N ASP A 20 15.54 -2.00 -30.97
CA ASP A 20 14.74 -1.61 -32.13
C ASP A 20 13.40 -1.03 -31.66
N THR A 21 13.20 0.28 -31.72
CA THR A 21 11.91 0.90 -31.38
C THR A 21 11.03 1.13 -32.61
N THR A 22 11.23 0.35 -33.69
CA THR A 22 10.55 0.59 -34.97
C THR A 22 9.49 -0.43 -35.32
N THR A 23 9.37 -1.56 -34.62
CA THR A 23 8.42 -2.63 -34.98
C THR A 23 7.68 -3.20 -33.78
N ASN A 24 6.35 -3.40 -33.90
CA ASN A 24 5.56 -4.08 -32.87
C ASN A 24 5.96 -5.55 -32.78
N ARG A 25 6.29 -6.04 -31.58
CA ARG A 25 6.79 -7.42 -31.39
C ARG A 25 6.75 -7.88 -29.94
N HIS A 26 6.95 -9.17 -29.71
CA HIS A 26 7.26 -9.67 -28.38
C HIS A 26 8.70 -9.34 -27.96
N ALA A 27 8.85 -8.91 -26.71
CA ALA A 27 10.12 -8.60 -26.09
C ALA A 27 11.03 -9.83 -26.05
N THR A 28 12.28 -9.63 -26.45
CA THR A 28 13.34 -10.61 -26.34
C THR A 28 14.07 -10.49 -25.01
N VAL A 29 14.98 -11.43 -24.70
CA VAL A 29 15.92 -11.30 -23.57
C VAL A 29 16.71 -9.99 -23.63
N ALA A 30 17.05 -9.51 -24.82
CA ALA A 30 17.79 -8.26 -24.97
C ALA A 30 16.93 -7.04 -24.61
N ASP A 31 15.65 -7.03 -25.00
CA ASP A 31 14.71 -5.96 -24.62
C ASP A 31 14.51 -5.93 -23.09
N ALA A 32 14.36 -7.11 -22.46
CA ALA A 32 14.21 -7.23 -21.01
C ALA A 32 15.50 -6.86 -20.24
N ALA A 33 16.67 -7.07 -20.84
CA ALA A 33 17.93 -6.61 -20.27
C ALA A 33 18.14 -5.10 -20.41
N PHE A 34 17.50 -4.47 -21.41
CA PHE A 34 17.60 -3.03 -21.67
C PHE A 34 16.59 -2.22 -20.85
N TRP A 35 15.32 -2.62 -20.86
CA TRP A 35 14.24 -1.94 -20.14
C TRP A 35 13.89 -2.70 -18.84
N PRO A 36 14.15 -2.11 -17.66
CA PRO A 36 13.88 -2.75 -16.37
C PRO A 36 12.41 -3.14 -16.15
N THR A 37 11.48 -2.48 -16.84
CA THR A 37 10.05 -2.72 -16.75
C THR A 37 9.54 -3.80 -17.71
N VAL A 38 10.38 -4.29 -18.63
CA VAL A 38 9.99 -5.24 -19.67
C VAL A 38 10.48 -6.65 -19.32
N ASN A 39 9.60 -7.64 -19.46
CA ASN A 39 9.97 -9.05 -19.37
C ASN A 39 10.00 -9.71 -20.74
N GLU A 40 10.83 -10.74 -20.90
CA GLU A 40 10.83 -11.55 -22.12
C GLU A 40 9.41 -12.09 -22.38
N GLY A 41 8.94 -11.94 -23.62
CA GLY A 41 7.60 -12.34 -24.06
C GLY A 41 6.49 -11.31 -23.86
N ASP A 42 6.73 -10.19 -23.17
CA ASP A 42 5.79 -9.06 -23.17
C ASP A 42 5.57 -8.51 -24.58
N LEU A 43 4.40 -7.95 -24.90
CA LEU A 43 4.14 -7.32 -26.20
C LEU A 43 4.56 -5.85 -26.16
N LEU A 44 5.47 -5.45 -27.04
CA LEU A 44 5.94 -4.07 -27.17
C LEU A 44 5.29 -3.41 -28.40
N ILE A 45 4.66 -2.26 -28.20
CA ILE A 45 3.98 -1.49 -29.25
C ILE A 45 4.74 -0.19 -29.47
N PHE A 46 5.38 -0.06 -30.63
CA PHE A 46 6.12 1.13 -31.06
C PHE A 46 5.51 1.80 -32.29
N GLU A 47 4.99 1.01 -33.24
CA GLU A 47 4.48 1.50 -34.51
C GLU A 47 3.06 2.04 -34.39
N LYS A 48 2.79 3.07 -35.19
CA LYS A 48 1.47 3.62 -35.46
C LYS A 48 1.16 3.48 -36.95
N ASP A 49 -0.12 3.33 -37.29
CA ASP A 49 -0.60 3.42 -38.66
C ASP A 49 -0.25 4.81 -39.23
N ALA A 50 0.54 4.84 -40.31
CA ALA A 50 1.04 6.08 -40.91
C ALA A 50 -0.06 6.98 -41.53
N ALA A 51 -1.24 6.44 -41.83
CA ALA A 51 -2.35 7.21 -42.40
C ALA A 51 -3.17 7.96 -41.34
N TYR A 52 -3.16 7.48 -40.09
CA TYR A 52 -4.01 7.99 -39.01
C TYR A 52 -3.26 8.27 -37.70
N ASP A 53 -1.94 8.10 -37.69
CA ASP A 53 -1.07 8.14 -36.50
C ASP A 53 -1.66 7.37 -35.31
N SER A 54 -2.31 6.24 -35.57
CA SER A 54 -3.12 5.50 -34.58
C SER A 54 -2.55 4.11 -34.30
N ILE A 55 -2.73 3.62 -33.08
CA ILE A 55 -2.56 2.21 -32.76
C ILE A 55 -3.90 1.53 -33.00
N TYR A 56 -3.92 0.54 -33.90
CA TYR A 56 -5.10 -0.28 -34.16
C TYR A 56 -4.65 -1.74 -34.24
N LEU A 57 -4.86 -2.48 -33.16
CA LEU A 57 -4.42 -3.87 -33.06
C LEU A 57 -5.65 -4.80 -32.97
N SER A 58 -5.80 -5.64 -33.99
CA SER A 58 -6.82 -6.68 -34.03
C SER A 58 -6.47 -7.84 -33.08
N ALA A 59 -7.45 -8.72 -32.81
CA ALA A 59 -7.22 -9.89 -31.95
C ALA A 59 -6.05 -10.78 -32.42
N SER A 60 -5.79 -10.88 -33.73
CA SER A 60 -4.67 -11.69 -34.25
C SER A 60 -3.29 -11.07 -34.00
N GLU A 61 -3.24 -9.76 -33.73
CA GLU A 61 -2.00 -9.02 -33.47
C GLU A 61 -1.70 -8.90 -31.98
N VAL A 62 -2.68 -9.21 -31.13
CA VAL A 62 -2.57 -9.13 -29.67
C VAL A 62 -2.79 -10.51 -29.08
N SER A 63 -1.70 -11.21 -28.77
CA SER A 63 -1.74 -12.48 -28.06
C SER A 63 -0.63 -12.54 -27.03
N VAL A 64 -0.97 -12.32 -25.77
CA VAL A 64 -0.05 -12.45 -24.64
C VAL A 64 -0.51 -13.57 -23.72
N GLY A 65 0.46 -14.31 -23.18
CA GLY A 65 0.23 -15.41 -22.23
C GLY A 65 -0.05 -14.91 -20.81
N LEU A 66 -0.36 -15.85 -19.93
CA LEU A 66 -0.64 -15.59 -18.52
C LEU A 66 0.53 -14.85 -17.84
N GLY A 67 0.23 -13.75 -17.15
CA GLY A 67 1.23 -12.92 -16.44
C GLY A 67 2.11 -12.05 -17.35
N LYS A 68 1.83 -11.96 -18.66
CA LYS A 68 2.55 -11.09 -19.60
C LYS A 68 1.86 -9.74 -19.77
N LYS A 69 2.65 -8.74 -20.18
CA LYS A 69 2.23 -7.34 -20.26
C LYS A 69 2.21 -6.84 -21.70
N ILE A 70 1.46 -5.77 -21.92
CA ILE A 70 1.46 -4.98 -23.15
C ILE A 70 2.03 -3.60 -22.82
N HIS A 71 3.15 -3.26 -23.44
CA HIS A 71 3.83 -1.98 -23.28
C HIS A 71 3.57 -1.09 -24.49
N ILE A 72 3.06 0.12 -24.24
CA ILE A 72 2.85 1.13 -25.28
C ILE A 72 3.97 2.16 -25.17
N TRP A 73 4.74 2.30 -26.24
CA TRP A 73 5.83 3.27 -26.30
C TRP A 73 5.31 4.70 -26.13
N GLN A 74 6.10 5.54 -25.47
CA GLN A 74 5.79 6.96 -25.33
C GLN A 74 5.57 7.63 -26.69
N GLY A 75 4.70 8.64 -26.71
CA GLY A 75 4.40 9.38 -27.92
C GLY A 75 2.98 9.90 -27.95
N VAL A 76 2.63 10.51 -29.08
CA VAL A 76 1.31 11.08 -29.32
C VAL A 76 0.62 10.33 -30.44
N TYR A 77 -0.58 9.82 -30.16
CA TYR A 77 -1.37 8.97 -31.04
C TYR A 77 -2.71 9.63 -31.41
N GLY A 78 -3.26 9.34 -32.58
CA GLY A 78 -4.61 9.78 -32.96
C GLY A 78 -5.70 9.02 -32.18
N ARG A 79 -5.56 7.69 -32.14
CA ARG A 79 -6.42 6.72 -31.44
C ARG A 79 -5.56 5.57 -30.94
N ILE A 80 -6.01 4.91 -29.88
CA ILE A 80 -5.45 3.62 -29.44
C ILE A 80 -6.61 2.62 -29.37
N TYR A 81 -6.53 1.54 -30.13
CA TYR A 81 -7.49 0.43 -30.08
C TYR A 81 -6.74 -0.88 -29.94
N ILE A 82 -7.05 -1.64 -28.90
CA ILE A 82 -6.42 -2.92 -28.59
C ILE A 82 -7.53 -3.94 -28.32
N ASN A 83 -7.53 -5.02 -29.10
CA ASN A 83 -8.48 -6.11 -28.95
C ASN A 83 -7.79 -7.35 -28.38
N GLY A 84 -8.16 -7.74 -27.17
CA GLY A 84 -7.53 -8.79 -26.37
C GLY A 84 -8.12 -10.18 -26.51
N THR A 85 -9.00 -10.45 -27.48
CA THR A 85 -9.72 -11.74 -27.58
C THR A 85 -8.80 -12.97 -27.52
N ASN A 86 -7.55 -12.87 -28.00
CA ASN A 86 -6.59 -13.98 -28.04
C ASN A 86 -5.56 -13.95 -26.89
N CYS A 87 -5.76 -13.13 -25.86
CA CYS A 87 -4.93 -13.09 -24.67
C CYS A 87 -5.41 -14.12 -23.64
N THR A 88 -4.48 -14.71 -22.89
CA THR A 88 -4.80 -15.62 -21.78
C THR A 88 -4.57 -14.90 -20.46
N ASN A 89 -5.61 -14.74 -19.63
CA ASN A 89 -5.54 -14.08 -18.34
C ASN A 89 -6.52 -14.70 -17.33
N THR A 90 -6.34 -14.35 -16.06
CA THR A 90 -7.24 -14.74 -14.95
C THR A 90 -7.42 -13.54 -14.03
N ALA A 91 -8.39 -13.58 -13.11
CA ALA A 91 -8.56 -12.52 -12.12
C ALA A 91 -7.29 -12.27 -11.28
N GLN A 92 -6.51 -13.32 -10.98
CA GLN A 92 -5.26 -13.23 -10.20
C GLN A 92 -4.05 -12.76 -11.05
N GLN A 93 -4.12 -12.94 -12.37
CA GLN A 93 -3.07 -12.56 -13.30
C GLN A 93 -3.69 -11.91 -14.55
N PRO A 94 -4.20 -10.66 -14.41
CA PRO A 94 -4.80 -9.94 -15.52
C PRO A 94 -3.73 -9.59 -16.57
N THR A 95 -4.16 -9.32 -17.80
CA THR A 95 -3.27 -8.69 -18.79
C THR A 95 -3.03 -7.23 -18.39
N VAL A 96 -1.79 -6.88 -18.05
CA VAL A 96 -1.42 -5.50 -17.70
C VAL A 96 -1.05 -4.74 -18.97
N ILE A 97 -1.61 -3.54 -19.13
CA ILE A 97 -1.35 -2.60 -20.24
C ILE A 97 -0.74 -1.35 -19.64
N THR A 98 0.52 -1.03 -19.98
CA THR A 98 1.29 0.06 -19.36
C THR A 98 2.05 0.88 -20.40
N ASN A 99 2.43 2.11 -20.04
CA ASN A 99 3.33 2.94 -20.84
C ASN A 99 4.80 2.52 -20.70
N LEU A 100 5.61 2.77 -21.73
CA LEU A 100 7.04 2.46 -21.79
C LEU A 100 7.83 3.65 -22.33
N GLY A 101 8.97 3.95 -21.68
CA GLY A 101 9.91 5.00 -22.11
C GLY A 101 9.46 6.44 -21.82
N GLY A 102 8.25 6.66 -21.31
CA GLY A 102 7.70 7.98 -21.01
C GLY A 102 6.17 7.97 -21.05
N GLN A 103 5.54 9.13 -21.23
CA GLN A 103 4.08 9.26 -21.27
C GLN A 103 3.49 8.90 -22.63
N VAL A 104 2.35 8.23 -22.59
CA VAL A 104 1.52 7.93 -23.76
C VAL A 104 0.37 8.92 -23.84
N ARG A 105 0.29 9.61 -24.97
CA ARG A 105 -0.69 10.66 -25.26
C ARG A 105 -1.60 10.25 -26.41
N TRP A 106 -2.89 10.61 -26.38
CA TRP A 106 -3.76 10.40 -27.55
C TRP A 106 -4.77 11.52 -27.80
N GLY A 107 -5.24 11.62 -29.05
CA GLY A 107 -6.29 12.54 -29.49
C GLY A 107 -5.88 13.58 -30.55
N ASP A 108 -4.68 13.49 -31.15
CA ASP A 108 -4.02 14.62 -31.83
C ASP A 108 -4.50 14.94 -33.26
N VAL A 109 -4.85 13.92 -34.05
CA VAL A 109 -4.74 14.04 -35.51
C VAL A 109 -5.94 14.71 -36.16
N GLN A 110 -5.73 15.66 -37.08
CA GLN A 110 -6.75 16.44 -37.81
C GLN A 110 -7.56 15.67 -38.89
N VAL A 111 -7.89 14.39 -38.68
CA VAL A 111 -8.67 13.61 -39.66
C VAL A 111 -10.16 13.59 -39.33
N SER A 112 -10.98 13.79 -40.36
CA SER A 112 -12.42 14.06 -40.34
C SER A 112 -13.32 12.85 -39.98
N SER A 113 -12.85 11.88 -39.19
CA SER A 113 -13.65 10.70 -38.84
C SER A 113 -13.46 10.19 -37.39
N GLN A 114 -14.29 10.72 -36.48
CA GLN A 114 -15.06 10.01 -35.42
C GLN A 114 -14.38 9.12 -34.37
N TYR A 115 -13.07 8.85 -34.34
CA TYR A 115 -12.50 7.91 -33.36
C TYR A 115 -11.20 8.42 -32.72
N ARG A 116 -11.32 9.16 -31.61
CA ARG A 116 -10.22 9.70 -30.78
C ARG A 116 -10.26 9.12 -29.35
N THR A 117 -10.27 7.80 -29.28
CA THR A 117 -10.54 7.04 -28.05
C THR A 117 -9.36 6.11 -27.77
N PHE A 118 -9.04 5.93 -26.49
CA PHE A 118 -8.31 4.75 -26.03
C PHE A 118 -9.34 3.67 -25.72
N GLU A 119 -9.42 2.68 -26.59
CA GLU A 119 -10.43 1.63 -26.57
C GLU A 119 -9.78 0.26 -26.30
N ILE A 120 -10.24 -0.40 -25.24
CA ILE A 120 -9.83 -1.73 -24.82
C ILE A 120 -11.02 -2.67 -25.00
N ALA A 121 -10.86 -3.69 -25.83
CA ALA A 121 -11.95 -4.57 -26.21
C ALA A 121 -11.61 -6.04 -25.92
N ASN A 122 -12.56 -6.77 -25.33
CA ASN A 122 -12.57 -8.24 -25.23
C ASN A 122 -11.37 -8.84 -24.48
N PHE A 123 -10.89 -8.17 -23.43
CA PHE A 123 -10.04 -8.81 -22.43
C PHE A 123 -10.93 -9.30 -21.29
N GLU A 124 -10.89 -10.60 -20.96
CA GLU A 124 -11.66 -11.13 -19.84
C GLU A 124 -11.22 -10.48 -18.51
N HIS A 125 -9.91 -10.41 -18.26
CA HIS A 125 -9.31 -9.73 -17.11
C HIS A 125 -8.14 -8.82 -17.54
N PHE A 126 -8.25 -7.50 -17.32
CA PHE A 126 -7.18 -6.56 -17.65
C PHE A 126 -6.95 -5.47 -16.60
N HIS A 127 -5.74 -4.92 -16.60
CA HIS A 127 -5.33 -3.75 -15.82
C HIS A 127 -4.67 -2.73 -16.74
N LEU A 128 -5.31 -1.59 -16.99
CA LEU A 128 -4.72 -0.45 -17.68
C LEU A 128 -4.09 0.47 -16.62
N THR A 129 -2.77 0.66 -16.66
CA THR A 129 -2.06 1.42 -15.64
C THR A 129 -0.98 2.34 -16.20
N GLY A 130 -1.06 3.61 -15.82
CA GLY A 130 0.04 4.57 -15.98
C GLY A 130 0.98 4.62 -14.78
N LYS A 131 0.75 3.82 -13.74
CA LYS A 131 1.42 3.92 -12.45
C LYS A 131 2.86 3.46 -12.56
N TYR A 132 3.78 4.31 -12.13
CA TYR A 132 5.16 3.88 -11.90
C TYR A 132 5.22 2.96 -10.70
N ASP A 133 5.49 1.69 -10.95
CA ASP A 133 5.73 0.68 -9.93
C ASP A 133 6.91 -0.18 -10.39
N PRO A 134 8.09 -0.04 -9.77
CA PRO A 134 9.27 -0.81 -10.17
C PRO A 134 9.14 -2.30 -9.84
N ALA A 135 8.32 -2.68 -8.86
CA ALA A 135 8.10 -4.08 -8.48
C ALA A 135 7.11 -4.76 -9.45
N ALA A 136 6.01 -4.08 -9.80
CA ALA A 136 5.10 -4.53 -10.85
C ALA A 136 5.66 -4.30 -12.27
N GLN A 137 6.77 -3.57 -12.36
CA GLN A 137 7.46 -3.20 -13.59
C GLN A 137 6.52 -2.47 -14.57
N THR A 138 5.85 -1.42 -14.09
CA THR A 138 4.92 -0.58 -14.85
C THR A 138 5.28 0.90 -14.76
N GLY A 139 4.72 1.68 -15.67
CA GLY A 139 4.81 3.13 -15.70
C GLY A 139 6.21 3.70 -15.88
N HIS A 140 6.34 4.99 -15.56
CA HIS A 140 7.58 5.76 -15.70
C HIS A 140 7.68 6.78 -14.56
N PRO A 141 8.86 6.94 -13.91
CA PRO A 141 9.01 7.72 -12.67
C PRO A 141 8.63 9.20 -12.79
N ASP A 142 8.68 9.78 -13.98
CA ASP A 142 8.29 11.18 -14.22
C ASP A 142 6.77 11.41 -14.22
N PHE A 143 5.96 10.34 -14.24
CA PHE A 143 4.50 10.40 -14.41
C PHE A 143 3.77 9.72 -13.24
N LEU A 144 3.85 10.36 -12.07
CA LEU A 144 3.33 9.86 -10.79
C LEU A 144 1.85 10.17 -10.53
N GLY A 145 1.12 10.65 -11.53
CA GLY A 145 -0.26 11.11 -11.38
C GLY A 145 -0.39 12.16 -10.27
N HIS A 146 -1.42 12.05 -9.44
CA HIS A 146 -1.61 12.91 -8.28
C HIS A 146 -0.97 12.39 -6.98
N ASN A 147 -0.21 11.30 -7.07
CA ASN A 147 0.49 10.66 -5.95
C ASN A 147 1.94 11.12 -5.77
N GLY A 148 2.45 12.03 -6.60
CA GLY A 148 3.86 12.48 -6.61
C GLY A 148 4.33 13.42 -5.50
N GLY A 149 3.47 13.93 -4.60
CA GLY A 149 3.91 14.85 -3.53
C GLY A 149 4.41 16.23 -3.99
N GLN A 150 4.78 17.09 -3.02
CA GLN A 150 4.82 18.58 -3.02
C GLN A 150 5.37 19.38 -4.23
N ASP A 151 5.91 18.77 -5.29
CA ASP A 151 6.40 19.48 -6.49
C ASP A 151 5.29 19.75 -7.54
N PHE A 152 4.17 20.35 -7.09
CA PHE A 152 3.05 20.72 -7.96
C PHE A 152 3.12 22.16 -8.49
N ASP A 153 4.16 22.91 -8.13
CA ASP A 153 4.40 24.28 -8.60
C ASP A 153 4.88 24.35 -10.07
N THR A 154 5.24 23.21 -10.67
CA THR A 154 5.65 23.11 -12.07
C THR A 154 4.54 22.49 -12.93
N GLY A 155 3.74 23.33 -13.62
CA GLY A 155 3.11 22.99 -14.90
C GLY A 155 2.20 21.74 -14.94
N ASP A 156 0.89 21.96 -14.93
CA ASP A 156 -0.19 21.09 -15.42
C ASP A 156 -0.24 19.69 -14.78
N PHE A 157 -0.78 19.67 -13.56
CA PHE A 157 -1.05 18.50 -12.73
C PHE A 157 -1.68 17.31 -13.49
N TYR A 158 -2.61 17.58 -14.40
CA TYR A 158 -3.28 16.57 -15.23
C TYR A 158 -2.40 15.97 -16.34
N GLU A 159 -1.21 16.52 -16.58
CA GLU A 159 -0.19 15.95 -17.49
C GLU A 159 0.78 15.01 -16.77
N LYS A 160 0.60 14.74 -15.47
CA LYS A 160 1.51 13.88 -14.70
C LYS A 160 1.12 12.40 -14.75
N TYR A 161 0.14 12.00 -15.53
CA TYR A 161 -0.36 10.63 -15.62
C TYR A 161 0.39 9.85 -16.71
N GLY A 162 0.73 8.58 -16.47
CA GLY A 162 1.45 7.76 -17.48
C GLY A 162 0.70 7.64 -18.81
N PHE A 163 -0.64 7.71 -18.74
CA PHE A 163 -1.53 7.85 -19.89
C PHE A 163 -2.30 9.16 -19.82
N TRP A 164 -2.26 9.95 -20.90
CA TRP A 164 -3.00 11.21 -20.99
C TRP A 164 -3.72 11.40 -22.32
N GLY A 165 -5.05 11.33 -22.26
CA GLY A 165 -5.94 11.53 -23.39
C GLY A 165 -6.39 12.96 -23.48
N ASN A 166 -6.23 13.56 -24.64
CA ASN A 166 -6.65 14.92 -24.89
C ASN A 166 -7.13 15.08 -26.34
N GLN A 167 -8.45 15.15 -26.54
CA GLN A 167 -9.05 15.30 -27.88
C GLN A 167 -8.82 16.70 -28.52
N ARG A 168 -8.11 17.61 -27.83
CA ARG A 168 -8.00 19.04 -28.17
C ARG A 168 -7.11 19.38 -29.37
N TRP A 169 -6.14 18.57 -29.80
CA TRP A 169 -5.13 19.08 -30.76
C TRP A 169 -5.59 19.21 -32.22
N SER A 170 -6.88 19.01 -32.52
CA SER A 170 -7.35 18.87 -33.91
C SER A 170 -8.14 20.05 -34.50
N GLY A 171 -8.43 21.12 -33.75
CA GLY A 171 -9.08 22.32 -34.30
C GLY A 171 -10.36 22.10 -35.12
N ILE A 172 -11.18 21.09 -34.80
CA ILE A 172 -12.45 20.80 -35.49
C ILE A 172 -13.64 21.08 -34.57
N LEU A 173 -14.64 21.76 -35.15
CA LEU A 173 -15.93 22.10 -34.58
C LEU A 173 -16.65 20.86 -34.01
N TYR A 174 -16.90 20.95 -32.70
CA TYR A 174 -17.67 20.04 -31.87
C TYR A 174 -19.04 19.72 -32.48
N GLY A 175 -19.25 18.45 -32.86
CA GLY A 175 -20.52 17.93 -33.37
C GLY A 175 -21.14 16.87 -32.46
N PRO A 176 -22.45 16.60 -32.58
CA PRO A 176 -23.21 15.68 -31.72
C PRO A 176 -22.88 14.18 -31.87
N THR A 177 -21.80 13.81 -32.57
CA THR A 177 -21.41 12.41 -32.87
C THR A 177 -20.08 11.99 -32.21
N ASN A 178 -19.67 12.60 -31.10
CA ASN A 178 -18.31 12.42 -30.54
C ASN A 178 -18.19 11.24 -29.55
N PRO A 179 -17.13 10.41 -29.67
CA PRO A 179 -16.91 9.22 -28.85
C PRO A 179 -16.32 9.53 -27.45
N ASN A 180 -16.22 8.49 -26.61
CA ASN A 180 -15.58 8.53 -25.29
C ASN A 180 -14.08 8.85 -25.39
N CYS A 181 -13.47 9.38 -24.32
CA CYS A 181 -12.01 9.53 -24.27
C CYS A 181 -11.33 8.18 -23.99
N VAL A 182 -11.82 7.45 -22.97
CA VAL A 182 -11.44 6.07 -22.64
C VAL A 182 -12.67 5.18 -22.72
N ARG A 183 -12.55 4.01 -23.34
CA ARG A 183 -13.63 3.02 -23.42
C ARG A 183 -13.10 1.61 -23.15
N ALA A 184 -13.79 0.86 -22.29
CA ALA A 184 -13.54 -0.57 -22.10
C ALA A 184 -14.83 -1.38 -22.22
N TYR A 185 -14.76 -2.55 -22.87
CA TYR A 185 -15.87 -3.49 -22.98
C TYR A 185 -15.46 -4.93 -23.26
N GLY A 186 -16.40 -5.86 -23.06
CA GLY A 186 -16.16 -7.30 -23.23
C GLY A 186 -15.25 -7.89 -22.15
N PHE A 187 -15.37 -7.40 -20.92
CA PHE A 187 -14.56 -7.85 -19.77
C PHE A 187 -15.43 -8.45 -18.67
N VAL A 188 -14.80 -9.27 -17.82
CA VAL A 188 -15.32 -9.74 -16.53
C VAL A 188 -14.74 -8.89 -15.41
N THR A 189 -13.44 -8.62 -15.43
CA THR A 189 -12.82 -7.67 -14.50
C THR A 189 -11.96 -6.65 -15.23
N CYS A 190 -12.12 -5.37 -14.91
CA CYS A 190 -11.20 -4.34 -15.36
C CYS A 190 -10.65 -3.51 -14.19
N LYS A 191 -9.37 -3.18 -14.26
CA LYS A 191 -8.73 -2.17 -13.43
C LYS A 191 -8.18 -1.04 -14.28
N VAL A 192 -8.41 0.21 -13.89
CA VAL A 192 -7.89 1.40 -14.57
C VAL A 192 -7.30 2.35 -13.52
N ASP A 193 -6.01 2.63 -13.59
CA ASP A 193 -5.37 3.61 -12.71
C ASP A 193 -4.30 4.46 -13.39
N TYR A 194 -4.06 5.67 -12.85
CA TYR A 194 -3.08 6.62 -13.39
C TYR A 194 -3.30 6.96 -14.89
N VAL A 195 -4.58 7.07 -15.27
CA VAL A 195 -5.03 7.52 -16.59
C VAL A 195 -5.74 8.86 -16.46
N ALA A 196 -5.36 9.83 -17.29
CA ALA A 196 -6.06 11.10 -17.41
C ALA A 196 -6.89 11.14 -18.70
N ALA A 197 -8.18 11.41 -18.59
CA ALA A 197 -9.12 11.56 -19.69
C ALA A 197 -9.61 13.01 -19.78
N TRP A 198 -9.14 13.72 -20.80
CA TRP A 198 -9.49 15.11 -21.01
C TRP A 198 -10.41 15.28 -22.22
N GLY A 199 -11.57 15.89 -22.00
CA GLY A 199 -12.61 16.02 -23.02
C GLY A 199 -13.39 14.72 -23.22
N GLY A 200 -14.12 14.65 -24.34
CA GLY A 200 -15.04 13.55 -24.65
C GLY A 200 -16.42 14.07 -25.00
N GLY A 201 -17.01 13.52 -26.06
CA GLY A 201 -18.36 13.89 -26.48
C GLY A 201 -19.42 13.35 -25.54
N PHE A 202 -19.40 12.03 -25.33
CA PHE A 202 -20.32 11.33 -24.45
C PHE A 202 -19.79 11.23 -23.01
N ALA A 203 -18.60 10.64 -22.81
CA ALA A 203 -17.99 10.54 -21.48
C ALA A 203 -16.46 10.60 -21.52
N GLY A 204 -15.84 11.02 -20.41
CA GLY A 204 -14.40 10.88 -20.22
C GLY A 204 -14.01 9.40 -20.15
N PHE A 205 -14.61 8.66 -19.21
CA PHE A 205 -14.49 7.20 -19.12
C PHE A 205 -15.83 6.54 -19.44
N ASN A 206 -15.80 5.47 -20.21
CA ASN A 206 -16.95 4.61 -20.49
C ASN A 206 -16.57 3.15 -20.27
N LEU A 207 -16.93 2.61 -19.11
CA LEU A 207 -16.54 1.27 -18.67
C LEU A 207 -17.81 0.43 -18.51
N LYS A 208 -18.02 -0.48 -19.45
CA LYS A 208 -19.27 -1.23 -19.56
C LYS A 208 -19.02 -2.59 -20.19
N THR A 209 -19.78 -3.61 -19.82
CA THR A 209 -19.50 -4.99 -20.24
C THR A 209 -19.96 -5.33 -21.67
N ASP A 210 -20.93 -4.58 -22.23
CA ASP A 210 -21.51 -4.74 -23.57
C ASP A 210 -21.98 -6.19 -23.87
N ASN A 211 -22.87 -6.74 -23.03
CA ASN A 211 -23.60 -8.02 -23.19
C ASN A 211 -22.85 -9.30 -22.74
N PRO A 212 -22.42 -9.41 -21.48
CA PRO A 212 -21.94 -10.67 -20.91
C PRO A 212 -23.11 -11.65 -20.73
N ALA A 213 -22.91 -12.92 -21.08
CA ALA A 213 -23.80 -13.99 -20.65
C ALA A 213 -23.78 -14.01 -19.10
N VAL A 214 -24.97 -13.97 -18.48
CA VAL A 214 -25.24 -13.94 -17.02
C VAL A 214 -23.96 -14.10 -16.17
N PRO A 215 -23.27 -12.99 -15.84
CA PRO A 215 -22.02 -13.10 -15.12
C PRO A 215 -22.33 -13.34 -13.65
N GLU A 216 -21.85 -14.45 -13.11
CA GLU A 216 -21.85 -14.69 -11.67
C GLU A 216 -20.98 -13.64 -10.94
N ARG A 217 -20.07 -12.93 -11.65
CA ARG A 217 -19.25 -11.81 -11.13
C ARG A 217 -18.77 -10.84 -12.24
N VAL A 218 -18.92 -9.52 -12.05
CA VAL A 218 -18.34 -8.43 -12.87
C VAL A 218 -17.70 -7.39 -11.95
N VAL A 219 -16.41 -7.14 -12.12
CA VAL A 219 -15.64 -6.20 -11.29
C VAL A 219 -15.15 -5.02 -12.12
N VAL A 220 -15.38 -3.80 -11.64
CA VAL A 220 -14.81 -2.58 -12.21
C VAL A 220 -14.04 -1.86 -11.12
N ASP A 221 -12.74 -1.67 -11.30
CA ASP A 221 -11.85 -0.98 -10.38
C ASP A 221 -11.21 0.25 -11.06
N VAL A 222 -11.52 1.45 -10.58
CA VAL A 222 -11.03 2.72 -11.15
C VAL A 222 -10.47 3.58 -10.05
N GLN A 223 -9.15 3.80 -10.09
CA GLN A 223 -8.41 4.46 -9.02
C GLN A 223 -7.44 5.50 -9.54
N ASP A 224 -7.19 6.53 -8.74
CA ASP A 224 -6.14 7.50 -9.01
C ASP A 224 -6.18 8.06 -10.44
N THR A 225 -7.38 8.33 -10.98
CA THR A 225 -7.57 8.87 -12.33
C THR A 225 -7.98 10.32 -12.34
N PHE A 226 -7.83 10.97 -13.51
CA PHE A 226 -8.34 12.32 -13.75
C PHE A 226 -9.32 12.30 -14.92
N SER A 227 -10.49 12.90 -14.75
CA SER A 227 -11.45 13.16 -15.83
C SER A 227 -11.83 14.63 -15.84
N GLY A 228 -11.92 15.25 -17.01
CA GLY A 228 -12.54 16.57 -17.02
C GLY A 228 -12.81 17.22 -18.36
N PHE A 229 -13.57 18.31 -18.28
CA PHE A 229 -13.96 19.15 -19.42
C PHE A 229 -14.70 18.36 -20.51
N THR A 230 -15.53 17.41 -20.10
CA THR A 230 -16.35 16.58 -20.98
C THR A 230 -17.60 17.35 -21.42
N ASN A 231 -18.19 16.98 -22.55
CA ASN A 231 -19.47 17.55 -22.99
C ASN A 231 -20.66 16.81 -22.37
N GLY A 232 -20.55 15.50 -22.17
CA GLY A 232 -21.46 14.69 -21.37
C GLY A 232 -20.86 14.40 -20.00
N GLU A 233 -20.75 13.12 -19.67
CA GLU A 233 -20.41 12.66 -18.31
C GLU A 233 -18.90 12.67 -18.04
N GLY A 234 -18.50 12.80 -16.77
CA GLY A 234 -17.10 12.58 -16.38
C GLY A 234 -16.71 11.10 -16.49
N MET A 235 -17.52 10.23 -15.90
CA MET A 235 -17.39 8.78 -15.94
C MET A 235 -18.76 8.11 -16.05
N TYR A 236 -18.91 7.28 -17.09
CA TYR A 236 -20.05 6.40 -17.31
C TYR A 236 -19.61 4.97 -17.01
N VAL A 237 -20.05 4.45 -15.86
CA VAL A 237 -19.73 3.10 -15.40
C VAL A 237 -21.04 2.30 -15.32
N SER A 238 -21.08 1.12 -15.94
CA SER A 238 -22.28 0.27 -16.11
C SER A 238 -23.20 0.73 -17.27
N TYR A 239 -24.52 0.54 -17.12
CA TYR A 239 -25.58 0.93 -18.05
C TYR A 239 -26.74 1.60 -17.31
N SER A 240 -27.36 2.59 -17.95
CA SER A 240 -28.49 3.35 -17.37
C SER A 240 -29.86 2.65 -17.45
N THR A 241 -29.94 1.46 -18.06
CA THR A 241 -31.17 0.67 -18.20
C THR A 241 -31.13 -0.57 -17.31
N SER A 242 -32.30 -1.05 -16.88
CA SER A 242 -32.47 -2.31 -16.16
C SER A 242 -32.42 -3.54 -17.09
N ALA A 243 -31.58 -3.47 -18.13
CA ALA A 243 -31.48 -4.54 -19.12
C ALA A 243 -30.68 -5.72 -18.54
N LEU A 244 -31.02 -6.93 -18.98
CA LEU A 244 -30.34 -8.16 -18.59
C LEU A 244 -28.82 -8.11 -18.80
N GLY A 245 -28.07 -8.63 -17.82
CA GLY A 245 -26.61 -8.81 -17.89
C GLY A 245 -25.82 -7.51 -17.82
N GLN A 246 -26.40 -6.44 -17.28
CA GLN A 246 -25.76 -5.12 -17.21
C GLN A 246 -25.36 -4.69 -15.80
N ASP A 247 -25.35 -5.61 -14.84
CA ASP A 247 -25.01 -5.31 -13.46
C ASP A 247 -23.49 -5.28 -13.27
N ILE A 248 -23.04 -4.47 -12.33
CA ILE A 248 -21.68 -4.54 -11.78
C ILE A 248 -21.79 -5.16 -10.39
N THR A 249 -21.19 -6.34 -10.21
CA THR A 249 -21.24 -7.03 -8.90
C THR A 249 -20.34 -6.38 -7.86
N GLU A 250 -19.30 -5.68 -8.32
CA GLU A 250 -18.31 -5.02 -7.50
C GLU A 250 -17.76 -3.81 -8.25
N LEU A 251 -18.07 -2.61 -7.78
CA LEU A 251 -17.45 -1.37 -8.24
C LEU A 251 -16.50 -0.87 -7.16
N ILE A 252 -15.25 -0.61 -7.52
CA ILE A 252 -14.31 0.14 -6.71
C ILE A 252 -14.03 1.44 -7.45
N LEU A 253 -14.49 2.57 -6.93
CA LEU A 253 -14.26 3.88 -7.51
C LEU A 253 -13.65 4.80 -6.47
N ARG A 254 -12.31 4.92 -6.46
CA ARG A 254 -11.62 5.65 -5.39
C ARG A 254 -10.55 6.62 -5.86
N ASN A 255 -10.34 7.68 -5.07
CA ASN A 255 -9.25 8.64 -5.28
C ASN A 255 -9.26 9.30 -6.68
N ASN A 256 -10.43 9.49 -7.31
CA ASN A 256 -10.49 10.10 -8.63
C ASN A 256 -10.75 11.60 -8.56
N ILE A 257 -10.20 12.34 -9.52
CA ILE A 257 -10.50 13.76 -9.71
C ILE A 257 -11.36 13.93 -10.95
N ILE A 258 -12.52 14.54 -10.81
CA ILE A 258 -13.47 14.78 -11.89
C ILE A 258 -13.86 16.25 -11.91
N VAL A 259 -13.58 16.93 -13.02
CA VAL A 259 -13.75 18.39 -13.09
C VAL A 259 -14.50 18.85 -14.34
N PHE A 260 -15.36 19.85 -14.19
CA PHE A 260 -16.00 20.53 -15.33
C PHE A 260 -16.72 19.57 -16.29
N ALA A 261 -17.43 18.58 -15.75
CA ALA A 261 -18.24 17.65 -16.51
C ALA A 261 -19.48 18.36 -17.08
N GLY A 262 -19.79 18.08 -18.33
CA GLY A 262 -20.85 18.78 -19.05
C GLY A 262 -22.25 18.43 -18.59
N THR A 263 -22.47 17.18 -18.20
CA THR A 263 -23.67 16.66 -17.54
C THR A 263 -23.33 16.14 -16.13
N GLU A 264 -23.63 14.89 -15.77
CA GLU A 264 -23.22 14.25 -14.51
C GLU A 264 -21.68 14.09 -14.44
N ALA A 265 -21.11 14.19 -13.23
CA ALA A 265 -19.71 13.78 -13.04
C ALA A 265 -19.58 12.27 -13.12
N ILE A 266 -20.44 11.55 -12.42
CA ILE A 266 -20.40 10.09 -12.36
C ILE A 266 -21.79 9.50 -12.54
N GLN A 267 -21.85 8.48 -13.39
CA GLN A 267 -22.98 7.57 -13.47
C GLN A 267 -22.51 6.17 -13.07
N THR A 268 -23.10 5.62 -12.01
CA THR A 268 -22.79 4.31 -11.42
C THR A 268 -24.11 3.58 -11.18
N ASP A 269 -24.65 2.99 -12.25
CA ASP A 269 -25.95 2.32 -12.21
C ASP A 269 -25.79 0.79 -12.06
N ASN A 270 -26.84 0.12 -11.59
CA ASN A 270 -26.92 -1.34 -11.42
C ASN A 270 -25.81 -1.96 -10.53
N LEU A 271 -25.51 -1.31 -9.40
CA LEU A 271 -24.51 -1.77 -8.44
C LEU A 271 -25.04 -2.85 -7.50
N ALA A 272 -24.14 -3.73 -7.07
CA ALA A 272 -24.41 -4.84 -6.15
C ALA A 272 -23.52 -4.77 -4.90
N GLU A 273 -23.71 -5.70 -3.97
CA GLU A 273 -23.27 -5.61 -2.55
C GLU A 273 -21.83 -5.17 -2.33
N ASN A 274 -20.88 -5.58 -3.17
CA ASN A 274 -19.46 -5.30 -2.93
C ASN A 274 -18.99 -3.94 -3.47
N SER A 275 -19.90 -3.01 -3.74
CA SER A 275 -19.58 -1.75 -4.43
C SER A 275 -19.27 -0.61 -3.47
N ILE A 276 -18.12 0.05 -3.68
CA ILE A 276 -17.59 1.17 -2.89
C ILE A 276 -17.23 2.35 -3.81
N ILE A 277 -17.70 3.54 -3.46
CA ILE A 277 -17.35 4.82 -4.09
C ILE A 277 -16.78 5.75 -3.02
N GLU A 278 -15.48 6.03 -3.04
CA GLU A 278 -14.81 6.71 -1.92
C GLU A 278 -13.71 7.70 -2.30
N ASN A 279 -13.45 8.70 -1.44
CA ASN A 279 -12.30 9.61 -1.57
C ASN A 279 -12.19 10.36 -2.90
N ASN A 280 -13.29 10.44 -3.67
CA ASN A 280 -13.27 11.14 -4.95
C ASN A 280 -13.50 12.65 -4.75
N ILE A 281 -12.89 13.46 -5.62
CA ILE A 281 -13.11 14.90 -5.68
C ILE A 281 -13.77 15.25 -7.00
N ILE A 282 -15.01 15.74 -6.91
CA ILE A 282 -15.85 16.12 -8.02
C ILE A 282 -16.16 17.61 -7.92
N VAL A 283 -15.73 18.38 -8.92
CA VAL A 283 -15.87 19.84 -8.92
C VAL A 283 -16.40 20.38 -10.24
N GLY A 284 -17.48 21.16 -10.18
CA GLY A 284 -18.03 21.88 -11.32
C GLY A 284 -18.74 20.95 -12.30
N THR A 285 -19.87 20.38 -11.90
CA THR A 285 -20.70 19.54 -12.78
C THR A 285 -21.81 20.32 -13.48
N ALA A 286 -22.39 19.69 -14.50
CA ALA A 286 -23.44 20.23 -15.35
C ALA A 286 -23.04 21.55 -16.02
N THR A 287 -21.78 21.73 -16.43
CA THR A 287 -21.27 23.00 -16.97
C THR A 287 -21.89 23.41 -18.30
N THR A 288 -22.52 22.47 -19.01
CA THR A 288 -23.16 22.72 -20.31
C THR A 288 -24.66 23.00 -20.21
N TYR A 289 -25.25 23.09 -19.01
CA TYR A 289 -26.70 23.18 -18.82
C TYR A 289 -27.42 24.30 -19.61
N ARG A 290 -26.71 25.40 -19.93
CA ARG A 290 -27.27 26.49 -20.75
C ARG A 290 -27.42 26.09 -22.22
N ASP A 291 -26.55 25.23 -22.73
CA ASP A 291 -26.53 24.67 -24.08
C ASP A 291 -26.16 23.17 -24.03
N PRO A 292 -27.06 22.34 -23.50
CA PRO A 292 -26.71 21.01 -23.02
C PRO A 292 -26.53 20.00 -24.14
N PHE A 293 -25.62 19.04 -23.94
CA PHE A 293 -25.51 17.83 -24.76
C PHE A 293 -26.81 17.02 -24.80
N PHE A 294 -27.45 16.86 -23.63
CA PHE A 294 -28.79 16.29 -23.46
C PHE A 294 -29.60 17.07 -22.42
N VAL A 295 -30.88 17.35 -22.72
CA VAL A 295 -31.67 18.37 -22.00
C VAL A 295 -32.11 17.94 -20.58
N PHE A 296 -31.83 16.71 -20.15
CA PHE A 296 -32.32 16.16 -18.89
C PHE A 296 -31.22 15.62 -17.95
N GLN A 297 -29.98 15.54 -18.43
CA GLN A 297 -28.83 15.05 -17.68
C GLN A 297 -28.02 16.24 -17.17
N ASN A 298 -28.17 16.55 -15.89
CA ASN A 298 -27.75 17.82 -15.28
C ASN A 298 -27.43 17.67 -13.78
N GLY A 299 -27.26 16.43 -13.32
CA GLY A 299 -26.93 16.13 -11.93
C GLY A 299 -25.42 16.11 -11.67
N THR A 300 -25.02 15.46 -10.57
CA THR A 300 -23.61 15.24 -10.23
C THR A 300 -23.32 13.75 -10.15
N HIS A 301 -24.12 12.99 -9.40
CA HIS A 301 -24.03 11.55 -9.24
C HIS A 301 -25.38 10.91 -9.58
N GLN A 302 -25.41 10.16 -10.66
CA GLN A 302 -26.51 9.26 -10.95
C GLN A 302 -26.16 7.86 -10.46
N PHE A 303 -26.87 7.41 -9.43
CA PHE A 303 -26.62 6.18 -8.71
C PHE A 303 -27.82 5.24 -8.84
N SER A 304 -27.55 3.96 -9.09
CA SER A 304 -28.54 2.94 -8.76
C SER A 304 -27.92 1.63 -8.31
N HIS A 305 -28.70 0.91 -7.51
CA HIS A 305 -28.37 -0.41 -7.01
C HIS A 305 -29.47 -1.42 -7.39
N VAL A 306 -29.05 -2.68 -7.48
CA VAL A 306 -29.91 -3.85 -7.69
C VAL A 306 -30.08 -4.66 -6.40
N GLU A 307 -29.13 -4.54 -5.46
CA GLU A 307 -29.15 -5.11 -4.11
C GLU A 307 -28.42 -4.16 -3.13
N GLY A 308 -28.72 -4.29 -1.83
CA GLY A 308 -28.00 -3.55 -0.79
C GLY A 308 -26.54 -3.99 -0.62
N GLY A 309 -25.81 -3.36 0.31
CA GLY A 309 -24.36 -3.54 0.54
C GLY A 309 -23.49 -2.45 -0.06
N VAL A 310 -24.07 -1.58 -0.89
CA VAL A 310 -23.34 -0.53 -1.60
C VAL A 310 -23.02 0.65 -0.68
N THR A 311 -21.78 1.12 -0.71
CA THR A 311 -21.30 2.24 0.12
C THR A 311 -20.76 3.39 -0.72
N VAL A 312 -21.19 4.61 -0.40
CA VAL A 312 -20.70 5.89 -0.96
C VAL A 312 -20.20 6.75 0.18
N ARG A 313 -18.92 7.11 0.19
CA ARG A 313 -18.30 7.70 1.39
C ARG A 313 -17.16 8.65 1.14
N ASP A 314 -16.88 9.54 2.09
CA ASP A 314 -15.65 10.33 2.07
C ASP A 314 -15.44 11.13 0.75
N ASN A 315 -16.50 11.39 -0.02
CA ASN A 315 -16.38 12.06 -1.31
C ASN A 315 -16.67 13.56 -1.18
N ILE A 316 -16.10 14.37 -2.07
CA ILE A 316 -16.45 15.78 -2.25
C ILE A 316 -17.25 15.95 -3.55
N PHE A 317 -18.53 16.30 -3.44
CA PHE A 317 -19.42 16.60 -4.57
C PHE A 317 -19.75 18.09 -4.61
N VAL A 318 -19.19 18.80 -5.59
CA VAL A 318 -19.38 20.24 -5.81
C VAL A 318 -19.99 20.49 -7.19
N GLY A 319 -21.12 21.19 -7.22
CA GLY A 319 -21.79 21.57 -8.47
C GLY A 319 -23.02 20.72 -8.79
N GLY A 320 -23.71 21.12 -9.87
CA GLY A 320 -24.94 20.47 -10.35
C GLY A 320 -26.01 21.47 -10.69
N LYS A 321 -26.76 21.24 -11.78
CA LYS A 321 -27.90 22.08 -12.18
C LYS A 321 -29.23 21.55 -11.63
N HIS A 322 -29.41 20.24 -11.52
CA HIS A 322 -30.63 19.61 -11.01
C HIS A 322 -30.39 18.90 -9.67
N ASN A 323 -30.68 17.60 -9.58
CA ASN A 323 -30.41 16.78 -8.40
C ASN A 323 -28.91 16.51 -8.36
N MET A 324 -28.22 16.91 -7.29
CA MET A 324 -26.81 16.57 -7.16
C MET A 324 -26.64 15.05 -7.11
N GLN A 325 -27.46 14.35 -6.32
CA GLN A 325 -27.48 12.89 -6.29
C GLN A 325 -28.87 12.35 -6.67
N THR A 326 -28.90 11.38 -7.57
CA THR A 326 -30.11 10.61 -7.88
C THR A 326 -29.88 9.19 -7.43
N ILE A 327 -30.61 8.75 -6.41
CA ILE A 327 -30.43 7.45 -5.74
C ILE A 327 -31.64 6.58 -6.07
N ARG A 328 -31.44 5.52 -6.85
CA ARG A 328 -32.54 4.69 -7.36
C ARG A 328 -32.31 3.21 -7.12
N TRP A 329 -33.39 2.47 -6.98
CA TRP A 329 -33.38 1.01 -7.07
C TRP A 329 -33.79 0.54 -8.48
N ARG A 330 -33.23 -0.59 -8.90
CA ARG A 330 -33.55 -1.25 -10.20
C ARG A 330 -34.01 -2.68 -9.97
N GLU A 331 -35.10 -3.06 -10.63
CA GLU A 331 -35.61 -4.44 -10.63
C GLU A 331 -34.58 -5.41 -11.24
N THR A 332 -34.27 -6.48 -10.50
CA THR A 332 -33.45 -7.60 -10.98
C THR A 332 -34.32 -8.66 -11.68
N GLU A 333 -33.80 -9.35 -12.69
CA GLU A 333 -34.38 -10.61 -13.18
C GLU A 333 -33.86 -11.84 -12.39
N SER A 334 -34.53 -12.99 -12.58
CA SER A 334 -34.33 -14.27 -11.88
C SER A 334 -32.86 -14.72 -11.77
N GLY A 335 -32.30 -14.71 -10.55
CA GLY A 335 -30.99 -15.30 -10.26
C GLY A 335 -30.16 -14.59 -9.18
N ARG A 336 -30.52 -13.34 -8.85
CA ARG A 336 -29.94 -12.59 -7.72
C ARG A 336 -30.61 -12.99 -6.40
N THR A 337 -29.86 -13.02 -5.31
CA THR A 337 -30.35 -13.27 -3.95
C THR A 337 -31.48 -12.30 -3.61
N PHE A 338 -32.51 -12.80 -2.92
CA PHE A 338 -33.62 -11.97 -2.47
C PHE A 338 -33.12 -10.79 -1.65
N PRO A 339 -33.80 -9.63 -1.70
CA PRO A 339 -33.35 -8.46 -0.97
C PRO A 339 -33.23 -8.77 0.53
N ASP A 340 -32.15 -8.28 1.16
CA ASP A 340 -31.72 -8.63 2.51
C ASP A 340 -31.62 -7.37 3.38
N ALA A 341 -32.26 -7.40 4.55
CA ALA A 341 -32.31 -6.25 5.45
C ALA A 341 -30.97 -5.97 6.16
N SER A 342 -30.04 -6.93 6.16
CA SER A 342 -28.68 -6.74 6.68
C SER A 342 -27.78 -5.96 5.71
N LYS A 343 -28.11 -5.97 4.42
CA LYS A 343 -27.32 -5.35 3.35
C LYS A 343 -27.84 -3.94 3.10
N LYS A 344 -27.11 -2.95 3.61
CA LYS A 344 -27.51 -1.54 3.61
C LYS A 344 -26.97 -0.79 2.41
N VAL A 345 -27.69 0.23 1.95
CA VAL A 345 -27.15 1.24 1.04
C VAL A 345 -26.69 2.43 1.86
N ILE A 346 -25.38 2.64 1.94
CA ILE A 346 -24.76 3.56 2.89
C ILE A 346 -24.22 4.78 2.15
N PHE A 347 -24.56 5.96 2.66
CA PHE A 347 -23.96 7.24 2.31
C PHE A 347 -23.35 7.84 3.57
N ASP A 348 -22.03 7.75 3.74
CA ASP A 348 -21.36 8.18 4.98
C ASP A 348 -20.29 9.25 4.73
N ASN A 349 -20.26 10.30 5.56
CA ASN A 349 -19.15 11.27 5.56
C ASN A 349 -18.84 11.89 4.18
N ASN A 350 -19.84 12.14 3.33
CA ASN A 350 -19.66 12.85 2.07
C ASN A 350 -19.95 14.34 2.24
N TYR A 351 -19.26 15.20 1.48
CA TYR A 351 -19.74 16.55 1.22
C TYR A 351 -20.59 16.57 -0.06
N VAL A 352 -21.78 17.16 0.01
CA VAL A 352 -22.63 17.44 -1.15
C VAL A 352 -23.16 18.86 -1.05
N GLY A 353 -22.71 19.77 -1.91
CA GLY A 353 -23.14 21.15 -1.88
C GLY A 353 -22.73 21.98 -3.09
N MET A 354 -23.05 23.27 -3.06
CA MET A 354 -22.94 24.16 -4.22
C MET A 354 -23.79 23.65 -5.39
N GLY A 355 -25.01 23.21 -5.09
CA GLY A 355 -26.03 22.87 -6.08
C GLY A 355 -26.86 24.08 -6.50
N ARG A 356 -27.59 23.95 -7.62
CA ARG A 356 -28.59 24.96 -8.07
C ARG A 356 -30.03 24.59 -7.76
N PHE A 357 -30.32 23.35 -7.38
CA PHE A 357 -31.70 22.89 -7.17
C PHE A 357 -31.89 21.94 -5.97
N ARG A 358 -31.53 20.66 -6.03
CA ARG A 358 -31.74 19.71 -4.92
C ARG A 358 -30.46 18.96 -4.60
N ILE A 359 -30.25 18.59 -3.33
CA ILE A 359 -29.11 17.76 -2.94
C ILE A 359 -29.35 16.36 -3.48
N SER A 360 -30.34 15.65 -2.95
CA SER A 360 -30.56 14.26 -3.35
C SER A 360 -32.04 13.95 -3.54
N ILE A 361 -32.32 13.02 -4.45
CA ILE A 361 -33.61 12.35 -4.55
C ILE A 361 -33.43 10.86 -4.31
N ILE A 362 -34.27 10.28 -3.45
CA ILE A 362 -34.29 8.85 -3.12
C ILE A 362 -35.58 8.26 -3.70
N GLU A 363 -35.43 7.41 -4.72
CA GLU A 363 -36.54 6.86 -5.50
C GLU A 363 -36.54 5.34 -5.54
N GLY A 364 -37.72 4.75 -5.32
CA GLY A 364 -37.90 3.30 -5.33
C GLY A 364 -37.10 2.58 -4.24
N SER A 365 -37.36 1.28 -4.13
CA SER A 365 -36.56 0.32 -3.36
C SER A 365 -37.10 -1.08 -3.59
N ASP A 366 -36.32 -2.07 -3.21
CA ASP A 366 -36.79 -3.43 -2.95
C ASP A 366 -37.77 -3.54 -1.75
N GLY A 367 -37.82 -2.51 -0.90
CA GLY A 367 -38.63 -2.44 0.32
C GLY A 367 -38.05 -3.21 1.52
N ILE A 368 -36.81 -3.68 1.43
CA ILE A 368 -36.15 -4.52 2.45
C ILE A 368 -34.77 -3.93 2.82
N ALA A 369 -33.92 -3.58 1.84
CA ALA A 369 -32.58 -3.04 2.10
C ALA A 369 -32.68 -1.63 2.72
N PRO A 370 -32.07 -1.36 3.90
CA PRO A 370 -32.09 -0.05 4.51
C PRO A 370 -31.22 0.96 3.73
N TYR A 371 -31.58 2.24 3.81
CA TYR A 371 -30.72 3.35 3.38
C TYR A 371 -30.24 4.13 4.59
N GLU A 372 -28.94 4.31 4.71
CA GLU A 372 -28.32 5.06 5.82
C GLU A 372 -27.56 6.26 5.29
N PHE A 373 -27.89 7.44 5.82
CA PHE A 373 -27.18 8.68 5.54
C PHE A 373 -26.58 9.18 6.85
N THR A 374 -25.29 8.94 7.02
CA THR A 374 -24.58 9.22 8.26
C THR A 374 -23.49 10.24 8.05
N ASN A 375 -23.33 11.16 8.99
CA ASN A 375 -22.19 12.10 9.04
C ASN A 375 -21.98 12.97 7.78
N ASN A 376 -22.90 13.03 6.82
CA ASN A 376 -22.70 13.81 5.60
C ASN A 376 -22.74 15.30 5.88
N VAL A 377 -22.08 16.09 5.03
CA VAL A 377 -22.13 17.55 5.04
C VAL A 377 -22.88 18.04 3.82
N TYR A 378 -24.03 18.65 4.08
CA TYR A 378 -24.92 19.18 3.08
C TYR A 378 -24.76 20.70 3.00
N GLY A 379 -23.95 21.12 2.02
CA GLY A 379 -23.57 22.51 1.83
C GLY A 379 -24.64 23.36 1.15
N HIS A 380 -24.28 24.61 0.81
CA HIS A 380 -25.22 25.58 0.23
C HIS A 380 -25.89 25.08 -1.06
N ILE A 381 -27.19 25.35 -1.15
CA ILE A 381 -27.93 25.32 -2.41
C ILE A 381 -28.53 26.70 -2.58
N THR A 382 -28.11 27.39 -3.63
CA THR A 382 -28.69 28.69 -3.95
C THR A 382 -29.04 28.74 -5.44
N PHE A 383 -30.10 29.46 -5.78
CA PHE A 383 -30.39 29.83 -7.16
C PHE A 383 -29.49 31.01 -7.53
N PRO A 384 -28.52 30.86 -8.44
CA PRO A 384 -27.75 32.01 -8.92
C PRO A 384 -28.65 32.87 -9.83
N HIS A 385 -28.80 34.15 -9.47
CA HIS A 385 -29.39 35.26 -10.23
C HIS A 385 -30.75 35.05 -10.97
N THR A 386 -31.52 36.12 -11.07
CA THR A 386 -32.91 36.14 -11.58
C THR A 386 -33.08 35.89 -13.10
N MET A 387 -32.11 35.30 -13.81
CA MET A 387 -32.15 35.14 -15.27
C MET A 387 -31.82 33.73 -15.79
N ASP A 388 -31.51 32.75 -14.94
CA ASP A 388 -31.23 31.35 -15.33
C ASP A 388 -32.28 30.35 -14.82
N SER A 389 -33.33 30.82 -14.14
CA SER A 389 -34.41 29.96 -13.68
C SER A 389 -35.14 29.35 -14.88
N ASP A 390 -34.95 28.05 -15.09
CA ASP A 390 -35.78 27.25 -15.97
C ASP A 390 -37.25 27.56 -15.64
N PRO A 391 -38.03 28.14 -16.56
CA PRO A 391 -39.40 28.58 -16.27
C PRO A 391 -40.26 27.35 -15.95
N GLY A 392 -40.35 27.02 -14.66
CA GLY A 392 -41.01 25.81 -14.16
C GLY A 392 -40.37 25.21 -12.90
N LEU A 393 -39.11 25.52 -12.59
CA LEU A 393 -38.48 25.08 -11.34
C LEU A 393 -38.85 26.06 -10.21
N SER A 394 -39.77 25.64 -9.33
CA SER A 394 -39.98 26.31 -8.03
C SER A 394 -38.77 26.09 -7.13
N GLN A 395 -38.57 26.94 -6.11
CA GLN A 395 -37.53 26.65 -5.11
C GLN A 395 -37.70 25.23 -4.52
N PRO A 396 -36.60 24.50 -4.26
CA PRO A 396 -36.66 23.23 -3.56
C PRO A 396 -37.31 23.45 -2.19
N LEU A 397 -38.18 22.52 -1.79
CA LEU A 397 -38.87 22.59 -0.51
C LEU A 397 -38.02 21.98 0.64
N ALA A 398 -36.97 21.23 0.30
CA ALA A 398 -36.00 20.64 1.22
C ALA A 398 -34.70 20.23 0.51
N GLY A 399 -33.65 19.93 1.29
CA GLY A 399 -32.37 19.41 0.79
C GLY A 399 -32.49 18.02 0.16
N LEU A 400 -33.17 17.08 0.84
CA LEU A 400 -33.40 15.71 0.37
C LEU A 400 -34.88 15.49 -0.01
N ASN A 401 -35.15 14.94 -1.19
CA ASN A 401 -36.50 14.51 -1.57
C ASN A 401 -36.64 12.98 -1.43
N ILE A 402 -37.57 12.55 -0.58
CA ILE A 402 -37.81 11.13 -0.29
C ILE A 402 -39.13 10.71 -0.94
N SER A 403 -39.03 9.98 -2.06
CA SER A 403 -40.18 9.36 -2.73
C SER A 403 -40.30 7.86 -2.42
N ASN A 404 -39.27 7.27 -1.83
CA ASN A 404 -39.30 5.91 -1.32
C ASN A 404 -40.15 5.84 -0.04
N SER A 405 -41.23 5.05 -0.11
CA SER A 405 -42.18 4.84 0.99
C SER A 405 -42.14 3.43 1.58
N GLN A 406 -41.20 2.59 1.14
CA GLN A 406 -41.14 1.16 1.48
C GLN A 406 -39.96 0.83 2.39
N ALA A 407 -38.73 1.17 1.99
CA ALA A 407 -37.53 0.84 2.77
C ALA A 407 -37.31 1.82 3.94
N SER A 408 -36.65 1.36 5.00
CA SER A 408 -36.23 2.21 6.12
C SER A 408 -35.12 3.16 5.67
N ILE A 409 -35.23 4.44 6.03
CA ILE A 409 -34.26 5.49 5.71
C ILE A 409 -33.83 6.18 7.00
N SER A 410 -32.55 6.15 7.33
CA SER A 410 -31.99 6.84 8.49
C SER A 410 -31.15 8.05 8.07
N LEU A 411 -31.35 9.17 8.75
CA LEU A 411 -30.56 10.40 8.63
C LEU A 411 -29.95 10.71 10.00
N GLU A 412 -28.68 10.37 10.21
CA GLU A 412 -28.02 10.49 11.52
C GLU A 412 -26.69 11.27 11.48
N GLY A 413 -26.48 12.17 12.43
CA GLY A 413 -25.18 12.86 12.59
C GLY A 413 -24.80 13.81 11.44
N ASN A 414 -25.72 14.10 10.51
CA ASN A 414 -25.41 14.92 9.34
C ASN A 414 -25.36 16.41 9.71
N LEU A 415 -24.53 17.15 8.98
CA LEU A 415 -24.45 18.60 9.01
C LEU A 415 -25.29 19.17 7.87
N PHE A 416 -26.35 19.90 8.19
CA PHE A 416 -27.17 20.58 7.20
C PHE A 416 -26.92 22.08 7.25
N ASN A 417 -26.83 22.72 6.09
CA ASN A 417 -26.97 24.16 5.99
C ASN A 417 -28.39 24.58 6.49
N PRO A 418 -28.50 25.62 7.34
CA PRO A 418 -29.78 26.04 7.93
C PRO A 418 -30.79 26.66 6.95
N GLU A 419 -30.40 26.94 5.70
CA GLU A 419 -31.24 27.65 4.72
C GLU A 419 -32.45 26.84 4.20
N LEU A 420 -32.43 25.50 4.30
CA LEU A 420 -33.51 24.61 3.82
C LEU A 420 -33.86 23.52 4.86
N PRO A 421 -35.10 23.02 4.88
CA PRO A 421 -35.45 21.80 5.63
C PRO A 421 -34.57 20.61 5.20
N THR A 422 -34.26 19.70 6.14
CA THR A 422 -33.41 18.52 5.89
C THR A 422 -33.92 17.65 4.75
N TYR A 423 -35.20 17.28 4.82
CA TYR A 423 -35.85 16.43 3.84
C TYR A 423 -37.34 16.77 3.69
N GLU A 424 -37.89 16.40 2.54
CA GLU A 424 -39.33 16.34 2.27
C GLU A 424 -39.73 14.92 1.89
N VAL A 425 -40.95 14.53 2.23
CA VAL A 425 -41.53 13.25 1.82
C VAL A 425 -42.53 13.52 0.69
N SER A 426 -42.16 13.12 -0.53
CA SER A 426 -42.95 13.35 -1.74
C SER A 426 -43.92 12.20 -2.05
N SER A 427 -43.75 11.04 -1.39
CA SER A 427 -44.63 9.87 -1.47
C SER A 427 -44.66 9.11 -0.14
N GLY A 428 -45.81 8.56 0.22
CA GLY A 428 -46.03 7.92 1.53
C GLY A 428 -46.31 8.94 2.65
N ASN A 429 -46.16 8.51 3.91
CA ASN A 429 -46.42 9.32 5.10
C ASN A 429 -45.15 9.64 5.92
N GLY A 430 -43.97 9.21 5.45
CA GLY A 430 -42.69 9.42 6.12
C GLY A 430 -42.42 8.54 7.34
N SER A 431 -43.29 7.56 7.64
CA SER A 431 -43.11 6.68 8.81
C SER A 431 -41.89 5.75 8.71
N ASN A 432 -41.35 5.57 7.50
CA ASN A 432 -40.13 4.83 7.22
C ASN A 432 -38.85 5.67 7.37
N VAL A 433 -38.95 6.97 7.66
CA VAL A 433 -37.81 7.88 7.80
C VAL A 433 -37.53 8.18 9.27
N SER A 434 -36.31 7.92 9.74
CA SER A 434 -35.83 8.34 11.05
C SER A 434 -34.74 9.41 10.92
N SER A 435 -34.85 10.52 11.66
CA SER A 435 -33.86 11.60 11.63
C SER A 435 -33.47 11.98 13.06
N GLN A 436 -32.18 11.82 13.41
CA GLN A 436 -31.66 12.04 14.76
C GLN A 436 -30.27 12.66 14.72
N ASN A 437 -29.88 13.39 15.78
CA ASN A 437 -28.52 13.92 15.98
C ASN A 437 -27.96 14.78 14.83
N ASN A 438 -28.80 15.32 13.96
CA ASN A 438 -28.38 16.20 12.86
C ASN A 438 -28.15 17.63 13.37
N THR A 439 -27.10 18.28 12.85
CA THR A 439 -26.70 19.64 13.24
C THR A 439 -26.99 20.62 12.11
N PHE A 440 -27.49 21.81 12.46
CA PHE A 440 -27.85 22.86 11.51
C PHE A 440 -26.96 24.07 11.70
N VAL A 441 -25.93 24.19 10.87
CA VAL A 441 -24.93 25.25 10.95
C VAL A 441 -24.42 25.56 9.55
N GLU A 442 -23.92 26.78 9.38
CA GLU A 442 -23.22 27.14 8.16
C GLU A 442 -22.05 26.16 7.94
N THR A 443 -22.03 25.55 6.76
CA THR A 443 -21.02 24.57 6.39
C THR A 443 -19.71 25.27 6.03
N PRO A 444 -18.54 24.82 6.51
CA PRO A 444 -17.25 25.40 6.14
C PRO A 444 -17.04 25.43 4.62
N ILE A 445 -16.28 26.41 4.11
CA ILE A 445 -15.90 26.44 2.68
C ILE A 445 -14.85 25.37 2.38
N ILE A 446 -14.92 24.77 1.19
CA ILE A 446 -13.91 23.82 0.71
C ILE A 446 -12.71 24.60 0.20
N LYS A 447 -11.51 24.26 0.68
CA LYS A 447 -10.26 24.88 0.22
C LYS A 447 -9.31 23.82 -0.31
N PHE A 448 -8.82 24.06 -1.51
CA PHE A 448 -7.90 23.18 -2.22
C PHE A 448 -6.48 23.72 -2.17
N GLN A 449 -5.49 22.84 -2.27
CA GLN A 449 -4.06 23.19 -2.26
C GLN A 449 -3.75 24.29 -3.29
N ASN A 450 -4.18 24.09 -4.55
CA ASN A 450 -4.04 25.08 -5.60
C ASN A 450 -5.02 24.80 -6.75
N SER A 451 -6.31 25.12 -6.55
CA SER A 451 -7.30 24.96 -7.62
C SER A 451 -7.07 25.92 -8.81
N GLY A 452 -6.26 26.97 -8.62
CA GLY A 452 -6.16 28.12 -9.51
C GLY A 452 -7.20 29.20 -9.23
N PHE A 453 -8.17 28.95 -8.37
CA PHE A 453 -9.22 29.92 -8.05
C PHE A 453 -9.11 30.39 -6.60
N ALA A 454 -9.80 31.48 -6.25
CA ALA A 454 -9.89 31.92 -4.87
C ALA A 454 -10.49 30.83 -3.98
N ASP A 455 -10.03 30.74 -2.73
CA ASP A 455 -10.49 29.73 -1.76
C ASP A 455 -12.01 29.77 -1.52
N ASP A 456 -12.63 30.94 -1.70
CA ASP A 456 -14.05 31.20 -1.53
C ASP A 456 -14.84 31.22 -2.84
N ILE A 457 -14.25 30.74 -3.95
CA ILE A 457 -14.94 30.75 -5.24
C ILE A 457 -16.21 29.88 -5.21
N ASP A 458 -17.27 30.42 -5.80
CA ASP A 458 -18.44 29.62 -6.13
C ASP A 458 -18.20 28.87 -7.45
N TYR A 459 -17.87 27.58 -7.37
CA TYR A 459 -17.64 26.75 -8.56
C TYR A 459 -18.85 26.65 -9.49
N ARG A 460 -20.05 27.01 -9.04
CA ARG A 460 -21.21 27.15 -9.93
C ARG A 460 -21.07 28.33 -10.88
N ALA A 461 -20.37 29.39 -10.50
CA ALA A 461 -20.18 30.55 -11.37
C ALA A 461 -19.35 30.22 -12.61
N ILE A 462 -18.63 29.09 -12.61
CA ILE A 462 -17.83 28.61 -13.73
C ILE A 462 -18.67 27.70 -14.62
N VAL A 463 -18.92 28.13 -15.85
CA VAL A 463 -19.72 27.37 -16.84
C VAL A 463 -19.05 27.33 -18.21
N ARG A 464 -19.49 26.44 -19.10
CA ARG A 464 -19.07 26.50 -20.49
C ARG A 464 -19.72 27.72 -21.15
N TRP A 465 -18.93 28.52 -21.89
CA TRP A 465 -19.51 29.55 -22.74
C TRP A 465 -20.36 28.92 -23.86
N ALA A 466 -21.50 29.55 -24.13
CA ALA A 466 -22.32 29.32 -25.31
C ALA A 466 -22.98 30.64 -25.76
N PRO A 467 -23.27 30.80 -27.07
CA PRO A 467 -23.85 32.04 -27.56
C PRO A 467 -25.36 32.16 -27.30
N THR A 468 -26.06 31.04 -27.32
CA THR A 468 -27.51 30.95 -27.14
C THR A 468 -27.87 29.75 -26.28
N TYR A 469 -29.03 29.80 -25.63
CA TYR A 469 -29.53 28.64 -24.90
C TYR A 469 -29.90 27.51 -25.86
N GLY A 470 -29.55 26.28 -25.48
CA GLY A 470 -29.98 25.03 -26.13
C GLY A 470 -31.10 24.30 -25.37
N THR A 471 -31.63 24.90 -24.30
CA THR A 471 -32.70 24.33 -23.48
C THR A 471 -34.07 24.47 -24.15
N VAL A 472 -35.02 23.57 -23.83
CA VAL A 472 -36.38 23.60 -24.40
C VAL A 472 -37.08 24.95 -24.18
N ALA A 473 -36.90 25.54 -23.01
CA ALA A 473 -37.62 26.75 -22.62
C ALA A 473 -37.14 28.04 -23.29
N ARG A 474 -35.86 28.11 -23.68
CA ARG A 474 -35.19 29.35 -24.14
C ARG A 474 -34.40 29.15 -25.43
N ASN A 475 -34.69 28.08 -26.17
CA ASN A 475 -33.91 27.67 -27.32
C ASN A 475 -33.69 28.82 -28.32
N GLY A 476 -32.42 29.14 -28.61
CA GLY A 476 -32.02 30.20 -29.52
C GLY A 476 -32.01 31.62 -28.95
N GLU A 477 -32.46 31.83 -27.70
CA GLU A 477 -32.26 33.11 -27.00
C GLU A 477 -30.78 33.31 -26.67
N ALA A 478 -30.27 34.55 -26.78
CA ALA A 478 -28.90 34.86 -26.39
C ALA A 478 -28.71 34.69 -24.87
N ILE A 479 -27.60 34.08 -24.46
CA ILE A 479 -27.25 33.95 -23.04
C ILE A 479 -26.74 35.30 -22.53
N GLU A 480 -27.22 35.75 -21.38
CA GLU A 480 -26.68 36.95 -20.73
C GLU A 480 -25.50 36.57 -19.83
N TYR A 481 -24.42 37.35 -19.92
CA TYR A 481 -23.26 37.24 -19.03
C TYR A 481 -23.08 38.55 -18.28
N LYS A 482 -22.90 38.45 -16.96
CA LYS A 482 -22.73 39.56 -16.04
C LYS A 482 -21.27 39.75 -15.65
N THR A 483 -20.93 40.98 -15.32
CA THR A 483 -19.59 41.31 -14.81
C THR A 483 -19.26 40.40 -13.62
N GLY A 484 -18.12 39.70 -13.66
CA GLY A 484 -17.69 38.70 -12.68
C GLY A 484 -18.01 37.24 -13.05
N ASP A 485 -18.84 36.97 -14.06
CA ASP A 485 -19.07 35.61 -14.55
C ASP A 485 -17.77 35.03 -15.13
N ILE A 486 -17.47 33.77 -14.79
CA ILE A 486 -16.32 33.05 -15.33
C ILE A 486 -16.82 31.98 -16.30
N VAL A 487 -16.27 31.97 -17.50
CA VAL A 487 -16.55 30.93 -18.49
C VAL A 487 -15.27 30.23 -18.89
N TYR A 488 -15.37 28.92 -19.14
CA TYR A 488 -14.37 28.27 -19.97
C TYR A 488 -14.90 28.11 -21.38
N TYR A 489 -13.99 28.18 -22.34
CA TYR A 489 -14.30 28.21 -23.75
C TYR A 489 -13.23 27.43 -24.51
N TRP A 490 -13.64 26.69 -25.54
CA TRP A 490 -12.74 26.01 -26.46
C TRP A 490 -12.54 26.85 -27.70
N ASP A 491 -11.31 27.26 -27.97
CA ASP A 491 -11.01 28.01 -29.19
C ASP A 491 -11.05 27.16 -30.46
N THR A 492 -10.91 27.82 -31.60
CA THR A 492 -10.94 27.18 -32.92
C THR A 492 -9.84 26.13 -33.11
N ASN A 493 -8.81 26.13 -32.25
CA ASN A 493 -7.74 25.14 -32.23
C ASN A 493 -7.98 24.06 -31.15
N GLY A 494 -9.10 24.11 -30.44
CA GLY A 494 -9.48 23.18 -29.38
C GLY A 494 -8.85 23.49 -28.02
N GLN A 495 -8.12 24.59 -27.86
CA GLN A 495 -7.54 24.93 -26.56
C GLN A 495 -8.63 25.43 -25.61
N THR A 496 -8.69 24.90 -24.39
CA THR A 496 -9.54 25.51 -23.36
C THR A 496 -8.83 26.70 -22.75
N LYS A 497 -9.58 27.78 -22.65
CA LYS A 497 -9.20 29.01 -21.96
C LYS A 497 -10.30 29.41 -21.01
N PHE A 498 -9.93 30.10 -19.96
CA PHE A 498 -10.84 30.71 -19.02
C PHE A 498 -10.91 32.21 -19.25
N PHE A 499 -12.11 32.76 -19.12
CA PHE A 499 -12.36 34.18 -19.27
C PHE A 499 -13.27 34.66 -18.15
N GLU A 500 -12.94 35.82 -17.60
CA GLU A 500 -13.81 36.59 -16.71
C GLU A 500 -14.54 37.66 -17.55
N CYS A 501 -15.84 37.79 -17.33
CA CYS A 501 -16.65 38.85 -17.90
C CYS A 501 -16.37 40.17 -17.16
N ILE A 502 -15.80 41.16 -17.84
CA ILE A 502 -15.43 42.47 -17.27
C ILE A 502 -16.46 43.56 -17.57
N ALA A 503 -17.44 43.27 -18.41
CA ALA A 503 -18.58 44.14 -18.68
C ALA A 503 -19.78 43.31 -19.16
N ASP A 504 -20.96 43.60 -18.60
CA ASP A 504 -22.24 42.98 -18.95
C ASP A 504 -22.42 42.89 -20.48
N ASN A 505 -22.71 41.68 -20.96
CA ASN A 505 -22.86 41.40 -22.38
C ASN A 505 -23.86 40.26 -22.65
N ALA A 506 -24.09 39.99 -23.93
CA ALA A 506 -24.83 38.82 -24.38
C ALA A 506 -23.91 37.88 -25.17
N GLY A 507 -24.32 36.61 -25.27
CA GLY A 507 -23.54 35.51 -25.84
C GLY A 507 -23.20 35.65 -27.33
N ASN A 508 -23.65 36.71 -28.01
CA ASN A 508 -23.12 37.06 -29.33
C ASN A 508 -21.71 37.66 -29.29
N ASN A 509 -21.17 37.99 -28.12
CA ASN A 509 -19.80 38.48 -27.94
C ASN A 509 -18.89 37.32 -27.53
N ASP A 510 -18.19 36.73 -28.50
CA ASP A 510 -17.29 35.59 -28.29
C ASP A 510 -16.05 36.00 -27.45
N PRO A 511 -15.73 35.28 -26.36
CA PRO A 511 -14.59 35.58 -25.48
C PRO A 511 -13.25 35.74 -26.19
N ASN A 512 -13.03 35.02 -27.30
CA ASN A 512 -11.77 35.09 -28.04
C ASN A 512 -11.54 36.40 -28.78
N ASN A 513 -12.61 37.10 -29.18
CA ASN A 513 -12.52 38.24 -30.09
C ASN A 513 -13.19 39.50 -29.56
N SER A 514 -13.67 39.47 -28.33
CA SER A 514 -14.43 40.56 -27.70
C SER A 514 -13.78 41.05 -26.39
N PRO A 515 -12.55 41.62 -26.44
CA PRO A 515 -11.79 42.04 -25.25
C PRO A 515 -12.41 43.23 -24.51
N ALA A 516 -13.43 43.88 -25.08
CA ALA A 516 -14.20 44.92 -24.39
C ALA A 516 -15.10 44.33 -23.28
N TYR A 517 -15.36 43.03 -23.32
CA TYR A 517 -16.28 42.35 -22.41
C TYR A 517 -15.63 41.18 -21.67
N TRP A 518 -14.54 40.62 -22.20
CA TRP A 518 -13.89 39.43 -21.67
C TRP A 518 -12.41 39.67 -21.40
N GLN A 519 -11.96 39.22 -20.25
CA GLN A 519 -10.55 39.15 -19.86
C GLN A 519 -10.14 37.69 -19.71
N GLN A 520 -9.11 37.27 -20.45
CA GLN A 520 -8.58 35.92 -20.28
C GLN A 520 -7.89 35.77 -18.93
N LEU A 521 -8.20 34.70 -18.20
CA LEU A 521 -7.53 34.30 -16.97
C LEU A 521 -6.30 33.44 -17.30
N THR A 522 -5.21 33.65 -16.57
CA THR A 522 -3.97 32.88 -16.74
C THR A 522 -3.31 32.58 -15.39
N TRP A 523 -2.56 31.49 -15.34
CA TRP A 523 -1.90 30.99 -14.12
C TRP A 523 -0.41 30.77 -14.35
N ASN A 524 0.41 31.70 -13.86
CA ASN A 524 1.85 31.72 -14.14
C ASN A 524 2.14 31.69 -15.65
N GLY A 525 1.38 32.45 -16.44
CA GLY A 525 1.52 32.52 -17.90
C GLY A 525 0.87 31.37 -18.67
N ARG A 526 0.12 30.49 -18.01
CA ARG A 526 -0.61 29.37 -18.64
C ARG A 526 -2.10 29.68 -18.82
N ASP A 527 -2.69 29.09 -19.85
CA ASP A 527 -4.13 29.22 -20.18
C ASP A 527 -5.06 28.40 -19.26
N MET A 528 -4.47 27.49 -18.47
CA MET A 528 -5.18 26.51 -17.66
C MET A 528 -4.86 26.66 -16.16
N PRO A 529 -5.86 26.50 -15.27
CA PRO A 529 -5.62 26.47 -13.84
C PRO A 529 -4.82 25.23 -13.43
N PRO A 530 -4.05 25.30 -12.32
CA PRO A 530 -3.28 24.16 -11.83
C PRO A 530 -4.14 22.96 -11.44
N LEU A 531 -5.37 23.18 -10.95
CA LEU A 531 -6.33 22.14 -10.55
C LEU A 531 -5.75 21.10 -9.58
N ASP A 532 -4.87 21.53 -8.67
CA ASP A 532 -4.51 20.73 -7.51
C ASP A 532 -5.66 20.81 -6.50
N LEU A 533 -6.60 19.88 -6.68
CA LEU A 533 -7.83 19.81 -5.91
C LEU A 533 -7.68 18.96 -4.64
N ARG A 534 -6.47 18.60 -4.21
CA ARG A 534 -6.28 18.02 -2.88
C ARG A 534 -6.69 19.04 -1.82
N LEU A 535 -7.25 18.58 -0.71
CA LEU A 535 -7.67 19.50 0.36
C LEU A 535 -6.46 20.05 1.10
N LYS A 536 -6.51 21.32 1.54
CA LYS A 536 -5.50 21.87 2.45
C LYS A 536 -5.54 21.11 3.79
N SER A 537 -4.38 20.79 4.35
CA SER A 537 -4.23 19.92 5.53
C SER A 537 -4.83 20.50 6.81
N ASP A 538 -5.02 21.82 6.88
CA ASP A 538 -5.56 22.54 8.02
C ASP A 538 -7.09 22.76 7.93
N THR A 539 -7.78 22.09 7.00
CA THR A 539 -9.20 22.34 6.71
C THR A 539 -10.14 21.31 7.29
N PHE A 540 -11.35 21.75 7.62
CA PHE A 540 -12.42 20.92 8.18
C PHE A 540 -12.65 19.60 7.42
N TYR A 541 -12.74 19.66 6.09
CA TYR A 541 -13.01 18.46 5.28
C TYR A 541 -11.80 17.52 5.22
N ASN A 542 -10.57 18.04 5.29
CA ASN A 542 -9.37 17.23 5.37
C ASN A 542 -9.28 16.48 6.70
N TYR A 543 -9.57 17.14 7.83
CA TYR A 543 -9.63 16.49 9.16
C TYR A 543 -10.70 15.41 9.26
N ARG A 544 -11.72 15.47 8.40
CA ARG A 544 -12.76 14.45 8.30
C ARG A 544 -12.39 13.31 7.35
N GLY A 545 -11.21 13.33 6.74
CA GLY A 545 -10.78 12.28 5.81
C GLY A 545 -11.45 12.32 4.45
N MET A 546 -12.11 13.42 4.06
CA MET A 546 -12.83 13.50 2.79
C MET A 546 -11.92 13.81 1.59
N GLY A 547 -12.30 13.31 0.42
CA GLY A 547 -11.64 13.53 -0.85
C GLY A 547 -10.21 12.99 -0.87
N LEU A 548 -9.38 13.58 -1.73
CA LEU A 548 -7.94 13.37 -1.74
C LEU A 548 -7.29 14.13 -0.58
N THR A 549 -7.11 13.46 0.55
CA THR A 549 -6.27 14.00 1.63
C THR A 549 -4.80 13.81 1.26
N TYR A 550 -4.05 14.91 1.16
CA TYR A 550 -2.60 14.82 1.08
C TYR A 550 -2.05 14.51 2.46
N ASN A 551 -1.67 13.26 2.69
CA ASN A 551 -0.85 12.87 3.82
C ASN A 551 0.36 12.11 3.25
N PRO A 552 1.60 12.60 3.43
CA PRO A 552 2.80 11.84 3.09
C PRO A 552 2.83 10.48 3.81
N ALA A 553 2.11 10.34 4.93
CA ALA A 553 1.87 9.09 5.64
C ALA A 553 0.62 8.30 5.18
N ASN A 554 -0.33 8.87 4.41
CA ASN A 554 -1.47 8.11 3.84
C ASN A 554 -1.23 7.64 2.40
N GLN A 555 -0.01 7.25 2.06
CA GLN A 555 0.13 6.00 1.28
C GLN A 555 0.21 4.77 2.20
N SER A 556 -0.12 4.94 3.48
CA SER A 556 -0.40 3.88 4.44
C SER A 556 -1.32 4.41 5.55
N GLY A 557 -2.60 4.64 5.26
CA GLY A 557 -3.60 5.02 6.27
C GLY A 557 -4.87 4.20 6.08
N THR A 558 -5.03 3.15 6.88
CA THR A 558 -6.17 2.22 6.86
C THR A 558 -7.37 2.86 7.53
N ALA A 559 -8.30 3.34 6.72
CA ALA A 559 -9.69 3.23 7.07
C ALA A 559 -10.10 1.77 6.80
N ASP A 560 -10.74 1.14 7.78
CA ASP A 560 -11.01 -0.30 7.81
C ASP A 560 -12.33 -0.66 7.13
N TYR A 561 -12.27 -1.42 6.04
CA TYR A 561 -13.41 -1.78 5.19
C TYR A 561 -13.49 -3.28 4.89
N GLU A 562 -12.55 -4.07 5.41
CA GLU A 562 -12.57 -5.51 5.16
C GLU A 562 -13.25 -6.17 6.34
N ALA A 563 -14.24 -7.02 6.09
CA ALA A 563 -14.87 -7.75 7.18
C ALA A 563 -13.90 -8.75 7.82
N PRO A 564 -14.02 -9.01 9.13
CA PRO A 564 -13.20 -10.01 9.79
C PRO A 564 -13.35 -11.38 9.11
N VAL A 565 -12.25 -12.05 8.79
CA VAL A 565 -12.27 -13.33 8.07
C VAL A 565 -12.13 -14.48 9.05
N ILE A 566 -13.19 -15.27 9.21
CA ILE A 566 -13.16 -16.53 9.97
C ILE A 566 -12.49 -17.61 9.10
N THR A 567 -11.34 -18.11 9.53
CA THR A 567 -10.61 -19.19 8.86
C THR A 567 -10.60 -20.44 9.73
N LEU A 568 -11.11 -21.56 9.21
CA LEU A 568 -11.06 -22.83 9.91
C LEU A 568 -9.63 -23.39 9.94
N THR A 569 -9.15 -23.77 11.11
CA THR A 569 -7.93 -24.55 11.24
C THR A 569 -8.25 -25.98 10.81
N GLY A 570 -7.76 -26.39 9.64
CA GLY A 570 -8.17 -27.62 8.97
C GLY A 570 -9.56 -27.50 8.31
N GLY A 571 -9.80 -28.27 7.24
CA GLY A 571 -11.06 -28.22 6.48
C GLY A 571 -12.14 -29.18 6.98
N ASP A 572 -13.00 -29.60 6.06
CA ASP A 572 -13.93 -30.70 6.29
C ASP A 572 -13.18 -31.97 6.74
N MET A 573 -13.79 -32.70 7.67
CA MET A 573 -13.14 -33.81 8.36
C MET A 573 -13.87 -35.11 8.12
N SER A 574 -13.12 -36.21 8.08
CA SER A 574 -13.67 -37.55 8.15
C SER A 574 -13.14 -38.23 9.41
N VAL A 575 -14.06 -38.76 10.22
CA VAL A 575 -13.74 -39.54 11.42
C VAL A 575 -14.29 -40.94 11.26
N LEU A 576 -13.53 -41.92 11.72
CA LEU A 576 -13.97 -43.31 11.76
C LEU A 576 -14.96 -43.49 12.91
N GLU A 577 -16.01 -44.30 12.67
CA GLU A 577 -16.98 -44.67 13.69
C GLU A 577 -16.29 -45.10 14.99
N GLY A 578 -16.66 -44.49 16.11
CA GLY A 578 -16.11 -44.73 17.45
C GLY A 578 -14.84 -43.95 17.81
N SER A 579 -14.26 -43.19 16.87
CA SER A 579 -13.08 -42.35 17.13
C SER A 579 -13.45 -41.03 17.79
N ALA A 580 -12.57 -40.50 18.64
CA ALA A 580 -12.79 -39.18 19.25
C ALA A 580 -12.70 -38.08 18.18
N PHE A 581 -13.69 -37.18 18.17
CA PHE A 581 -13.66 -35.95 17.38
C PHE A 581 -13.17 -34.81 18.27
N VAL A 582 -12.11 -34.13 17.84
CA VAL A 582 -11.63 -32.87 18.41
C VAL A 582 -11.68 -31.85 17.29
N ASP A 583 -12.37 -30.73 17.53
CA ASP A 583 -12.38 -29.62 16.59
C ASP A 583 -10.94 -29.05 16.48
N PRO A 584 -10.32 -29.02 15.29
CA PRO A 584 -8.97 -28.51 15.14
C PRO A 584 -8.90 -26.98 15.29
N GLY A 585 -10.04 -26.30 15.42
CA GLY A 585 -10.12 -24.90 15.77
C GLY A 585 -10.38 -23.98 14.58
N PHE A 586 -10.29 -22.69 14.83
CA PHE A 586 -10.48 -21.62 13.86
C PHE A 586 -9.80 -20.37 14.40
N ILE A 587 -9.54 -19.42 13.51
CA ILE A 587 -9.18 -18.05 13.86
C ILE A 587 -10.10 -17.08 13.15
N ALA A 588 -10.33 -15.90 13.70
CA ALA A 588 -11.01 -14.80 13.03
C ALA A 588 -10.09 -13.59 13.08
N ILE A 589 -9.60 -13.15 11.92
CA ILE A 589 -8.66 -12.04 11.82
C ILE A 589 -9.29 -10.95 10.98
N ASP A 590 -9.30 -9.75 11.55
CA ASP A 590 -9.58 -8.52 10.86
C ASP A 590 -8.28 -7.81 10.46
N ASN A 591 -8.29 -7.11 9.33
CA ASN A 591 -7.09 -6.47 8.78
C ASN A 591 -6.69 -5.19 9.53
N VAL A 592 -7.58 -4.58 10.32
CA VAL A 592 -7.29 -3.38 11.14
C VAL A 592 -7.50 -3.64 12.62
N ASP A 593 -8.56 -4.35 13.00
CA ASP A 593 -8.88 -4.66 14.40
C ASP A 593 -8.14 -5.89 14.95
N GLY A 594 -7.50 -6.67 14.06
CA GLY A 594 -6.66 -7.79 14.43
C GLY A 594 -7.43 -9.04 14.85
N ASP A 595 -6.97 -9.73 15.90
CA ASP A 595 -7.52 -11.05 16.27
C ASP A 595 -8.84 -10.96 17.03
N MET A 596 -9.91 -11.46 16.41
CA MET A 596 -11.27 -11.53 16.94
C MET A 596 -11.71 -12.97 17.26
N THR A 597 -10.79 -13.94 17.28
CA THR A 597 -11.08 -15.38 17.42
C THR A 597 -11.93 -15.71 18.64
N ASP A 598 -11.66 -15.08 19.78
CA ASP A 598 -12.38 -15.31 21.04
C ASP A 598 -13.85 -14.85 21.01
N GLN A 599 -14.24 -14.08 19.99
CA GLN A 599 -15.57 -13.51 19.84
C GLN A 599 -16.47 -14.38 18.94
N VAL A 600 -15.91 -15.38 18.25
CA VAL A 600 -16.65 -16.31 17.38
C VAL A 600 -17.48 -17.28 18.22
N GLN A 601 -18.76 -17.40 17.89
CA GLN A 601 -19.68 -18.39 18.44
C GLN A 601 -19.67 -19.67 17.61
N VAL A 602 -19.51 -20.81 18.30
CA VAL A 602 -19.50 -22.14 17.70
C VAL A 602 -20.81 -22.86 18.02
N THR A 603 -21.56 -23.21 16.98
CA THR A 603 -22.86 -23.89 17.13
C THR A 603 -22.99 -25.08 16.18
N TRP A 604 -23.84 -26.06 16.51
CA TRP A 604 -24.13 -27.18 15.61
C TRP A 604 -25.33 -26.85 14.72
N VAL A 605 -25.22 -27.14 13.43
CA VAL A 605 -26.36 -27.09 12.51
C VAL A 605 -27.15 -28.39 12.68
N GLY A 606 -28.13 -28.37 13.58
CA GLY A 606 -28.94 -29.55 13.93
C GLY A 606 -28.44 -30.26 15.20
N ALA A 607 -28.45 -31.59 15.20
CA ALA A 607 -28.01 -32.37 16.37
C ALA A 607 -26.46 -32.39 16.47
N PRO A 608 -25.87 -32.28 17.68
CA PRO A 608 -24.43 -32.36 17.85
C PRO A 608 -23.86 -33.72 17.42
N ILE A 609 -22.57 -33.75 17.07
CA ILE A 609 -21.91 -34.96 16.56
C ILE A 609 -22.06 -36.17 17.48
N ASN A 610 -22.43 -37.31 16.88
CA ASN A 610 -22.35 -38.61 17.52
C ASN A 610 -21.40 -39.49 16.72
N VAL A 611 -20.16 -39.61 17.19
CA VAL A 611 -19.09 -40.37 16.51
C VAL A 611 -19.37 -41.87 16.36
N ASN A 612 -20.41 -42.41 17.01
CA ASN A 612 -20.82 -43.81 16.88
C ASN A 612 -21.96 -44.02 15.88
N VAL A 613 -22.35 -42.98 15.13
CA VAL A 613 -23.38 -43.07 14.12
C VAL A 613 -22.79 -42.54 12.81
N PRO A 614 -22.56 -43.41 11.82
CA PRO A 614 -22.12 -42.97 10.50
C PRO A 614 -23.09 -41.95 9.91
N GLY A 615 -22.57 -40.85 9.39
CA GLY A 615 -23.38 -39.72 8.93
C GLY A 615 -22.61 -38.40 8.89
N GLN A 616 -23.25 -37.38 8.33
CA GLN A 616 -22.69 -36.05 8.19
C GLN A 616 -23.19 -35.14 9.32
N TYR A 617 -22.26 -34.45 9.97
CA TYR A 617 -22.53 -33.46 11.02
C TYR A 617 -21.88 -32.14 10.64
N ILE A 618 -22.51 -31.01 10.99
CA ILE A 618 -22.03 -29.69 10.57
C ILE A 618 -21.90 -28.76 11.77
N ILE A 619 -20.73 -28.14 11.92
CA ILE A 619 -20.47 -27.05 12.86
C ILE A 619 -20.54 -25.73 12.09
N ARG A 620 -21.19 -24.72 12.68
CA ARG A 620 -21.26 -23.34 12.20
C ARG A 620 -20.47 -22.43 13.13
N TYR A 621 -19.58 -21.63 12.56
CA TYR A 621 -18.75 -20.63 13.23
C TYR A 621 -19.21 -19.26 12.76
N GLU A 622 -19.66 -18.41 13.67
CA GLU A 622 -20.23 -17.09 13.36
C GLU A 622 -19.67 -16.04 14.32
N LEU A 623 -19.34 -14.85 13.81
CA LEU A 623 -18.98 -13.69 14.63
C LEU A 623 -20.25 -12.84 14.83
N PRO A 624 -20.88 -12.83 16.02
CA PRO A 624 -22.13 -12.12 16.25
C PRO A 624 -21.96 -10.61 16.51
N VAL A 625 -20.73 -10.12 16.46
CA VAL A 625 -20.32 -8.73 16.71
C VAL A 625 -19.66 -8.18 15.45
N THR A 626 -19.89 -6.90 15.16
CA THR A 626 -19.16 -6.18 14.09
C THR A 626 -17.78 -5.78 14.60
N ASP A 627 -16.87 -5.56 13.67
CA ASP A 627 -15.64 -4.83 13.95
C ASP A 627 -15.93 -3.36 14.35
N VAL A 628 -14.89 -2.60 14.69
CA VAL A 628 -14.95 -1.20 15.15
C VAL A 628 -15.42 -0.27 14.03
N ALA A 629 -15.21 -0.64 12.76
CA ALA A 629 -15.66 0.08 11.58
C ALA A 629 -17.09 -0.30 11.13
N GLY A 630 -17.67 -1.36 11.70
CA GLY A 630 -19.03 -1.84 11.46
C GLY A 630 -19.16 -2.99 10.46
N ASN A 631 -18.08 -3.61 9.98
CA ASN A 631 -18.15 -4.72 9.02
C ASN A 631 -18.53 -6.04 9.72
N VAL A 632 -19.19 -6.95 8.98
CA VAL A 632 -19.74 -8.21 9.49
C VAL A 632 -19.07 -9.41 8.82
N ALA A 633 -18.51 -10.32 9.61
CA ALA A 633 -17.91 -11.56 9.11
C ALA A 633 -18.95 -12.55 8.57
N GLU A 634 -18.66 -13.19 7.43
CA GLU A 634 -19.47 -14.30 6.92
C GLU A 634 -19.29 -15.57 7.80
N ALA A 635 -20.38 -16.25 8.12
CA ALA A 635 -20.32 -17.48 8.92
C ALA A 635 -19.75 -18.65 8.09
N VAL A 636 -18.79 -19.38 8.66
CA VAL A 636 -18.13 -20.52 8.00
C VAL A 636 -18.62 -21.84 8.60
N TYR A 637 -18.63 -22.90 7.79
CA TYR A 637 -19.15 -24.21 8.17
C TYR A 637 -18.06 -25.28 8.03
N ARG A 638 -18.00 -26.20 9.00
CA ARG A 638 -17.19 -27.43 8.92
C ARG A 638 -18.12 -28.62 8.81
N THR A 639 -17.93 -29.43 7.78
CA THR A 639 -18.56 -30.75 7.66
C THR A 639 -17.69 -31.83 8.28
N ILE A 640 -18.30 -32.69 9.09
CA ILE A 640 -17.70 -33.89 9.65
C ILE A 640 -18.45 -35.11 9.13
N LEU A 641 -17.77 -35.94 8.33
CA LEU A 641 -18.29 -37.22 7.89
C LEU A 641 -17.81 -38.33 8.83
N VAL A 642 -18.72 -38.87 9.63
CA VAL A 642 -18.46 -40.11 10.36
C VAL A 642 -18.65 -41.27 9.39
N SER A 643 -17.57 -41.99 9.08
CA SER A 643 -17.56 -43.07 8.10
C SER A 643 -17.35 -44.43 8.78
N GLU A 644 -18.00 -45.46 8.24
CA GLU A 644 -17.74 -46.84 8.67
C GLU A 644 -16.29 -47.23 8.30
N PRO A 645 -15.57 -48.01 9.15
CA PRO A 645 -14.22 -48.45 8.86
C PRO A 645 -14.17 -49.37 7.64
N ASN A 646 -13.69 -48.86 6.51
CA ASN A 646 -13.42 -49.64 5.31
C ASN A 646 -11.91 -49.64 4.99
N ILE A 647 -11.27 -50.78 5.24
CA ILE A 647 -9.88 -51.09 4.87
C ILE A 647 -9.83 -51.38 3.37
N THR A 648 -9.03 -50.63 2.61
CA THR A 648 -8.62 -51.00 1.24
C THR A 648 -7.26 -50.37 0.92
N VAL A 649 -6.22 -51.19 0.65
CA VAL A 649 -4.90 -50.76 0.20
C VAL A 649 -4.73 -51.11 -1.28
N SER A 650 -4.34 -50.14 -2.10
CA SER A 650 -3.76 -50.40 -3.42
C SER A 650 -2.82 -49.27 -3.84
N LYS A 651 -1.49 -49.49 -3.85
CA LYS A 651 -0.55 -48.79 -4.75
C LYS A 651 0.65 -49.67 -5.11
N GLU A 652 1.08 -49.53 -6.36
CA GLU A 652 2.09 -50.31 -7.11
C GLU A 652 3.51 -49.80 -6.78
N VAL A 653 4.51 -50.67 -6.66
CA VAL A 653 5.96 -50.32 -6.57
C VAL A 653 6.60 -50.51 -7.95
N LYS A 654 7.36 -49.52 -8.44
CA LYS A 654 8.08 -49.57 -9.74
C LYS A 654 9.60 -49.55 -9.53
N VAL A 655 10.32 -50.41 -10.25
CA VAL A 655 11.79 -50.50 -10.23
C VAL A 655 12.33 -50.27 -11.65
N ASN A 656 13.20 -49.28 -11.83
CA ASN A 656 13.84 -48.97 -13.12
C ASN A 656 15.35 -49.26 -13.05
N MET A 657 15.92 -49.88 -14.09
CA MET A 657 17.35 -50.21 -14.17
C MET A 657 17.99 -49.55 -15.41
N HIS A 658 19.03 -48.74 -15.22
CA HIS A 658 19.83 -48.18 -16.31
C HIS A 658 21.29 -48.67 -16.28
N ARG A 659 21.84 -48.99 -17.46
CA ARG A 659 23.22 -49.44 -17.64
C ARG A 659 24.05 -48.33 -18.30
N TYR A 660 25.09 -47.85 -17.64
CA TYR A 660 26.01 -46.86 -18.23
C TYR A 660 27.14 -47.56 -19.00
N GLY A 661 27.43 -47.11 -20.23
CA GLY A 661 28.67 -47.45 -20.94
C GLY A 661 28.58 -48.52 -22.03
N ALA A 662 27.59 -48.47 -22.93
CA ALA A 662 27.70 -49.11 -24.24
C ALA A 662 27.17 -48.18 -25.33
N ALA A 663 28.07 -47.72 -26.20
CA ALA A 663 27.66 -47.05 -27.43
C ALA A 663 26.83 -48.02 -28.29
N ASN A 664 25.62 -47.61 -28.64
CA ASN A 664 24.63 -48.29 -29.52
C ASN A 664 23.79 -49.42 -28.89
N LEU A 665 22.66 -49.06 -28.27
CA LEU A 665 21.40 -49.85 -28.28
C LEU A 665 20.19 -48.89 -28.29
N PRO A 666 19.04 -49.26 -28.90
CA PRO A 666 17.89 -48.36 -29.03
C PRO A 666 17.19 -48.16 -27.69
N ASP A 667 16.58 -46.98 -27.52
CA ASP A 667 15.69 -46.61 -26.41
C ASP A 667 14.71 -47.76 -26.10
N TRP A 668 14.69 -48.17 -24.83
CA TRP A 668 13.64 -49.03 -24.32
C TRP A 668 12.35 -48.24 -24.25
N THR A 669 11.49 -48.49 -25.23
CA THR A 669 10.07 -48.16 -25.18
C THR A 669 9.42 -49.00 -24.10
N ASP A 670 8.82 -48.30 -23.13
CA ASP A 670 7.61 -48.65 -22.39
C ASP A 670 7.17 -50.13 -22.48
N LEU A 671 7.56 -50.94 -21.48
CA LEU A 671 7.00 -52.28 -21.25
C LEU A 671 5.55 -52.22 -20.70
N ALA A 672 4.77 -51.22 -21.12
CA ALA A 672 3.37 -51.07 -20.74
C ALA A 672 2.39 -51.76 -21.71
N ASN A 673 2.84 -52.29 -22.85
CA ASN A 673 1.93 -52.90 -23.84
C ASN A 673 2.56 -54.10 -24.58
N ASP A 674 2.52 -55.30 -23.99
CA ASP A 674 2.42 -56.52 -24.81
C ASP A 674 1.38 -57.49 -24.22
N SER A 675 0.55 -57.98 -25.14
CA SER A 675 -0.67 -58.75 -24.95
C SER A 675 -0.41 -60.24 -25.18
N GLN A 676 0.59 -60.81 -24.50
CA GLN A 676 0.90 -62.24 -24.56
C GLN A 676 1.02 -62.82 -23.15
N GLY A 677 0.08 -63.70 -22.81
CA GLY A 677 -0.16 -64.18 -21.46
C GLY A 677 1.04 -64.90 -20.81
N LEU A 678 1.28 -64.55 -19.55
CA LEU A 678 2.04 -65.37 -18.61
C LEU A 678 1.44 -66.79 -18.53
N ARG A 679 2.19 -67.78 -18.99
CA ARG A 679 1.91 -69.20 -18.75
C ARG A 679 2.53 -69.62 -17.43
N THR A 680 1.71 -70.04 -16.48
CA THR A 680 2.15 -70.75 -15.27
C THR A 680 2.41 -72.22 -15.61
N ALA A 681 3.65 -72.68 -15.51
CA ALA A 681 4.00 -74.10 -15.41
C ALA A 681 4.39 -74.38 -13.96
N GLY A 682 3.74 -75.39 -13.35
CA GLY A 682 3.75 -75.60 -11.91
C GLY A 682 5.09 -76.00 -11.30
N ASN A 683 5.58 -75.16 -10.39
CA ASN A 683 6.24 -75.51 -9.12
C ASN A 683 6.40 -74.22 -8.28
N PRO A 684 5.83 -74.06 -7.06
CA PRO A 684 5.54 -72.73 -6.52
C PRO A 684 6.58 -72.12 -5.55
N THR A 685 7.86 -72.55 -5.55
CA THR A 685 8.84 -72.06 -4.55
C THR A 685 9.92 -71.11 -5.06
N THR A 686 9.96 -70.77 -6.35
CA THR A 686 10.93 -69.79 -6.90
C THR A 686 10.39 -69.15 -8.18
N THR A 687 10.20 -67.83 -8.17
CA THR A 687 10.04 -67.06 -9.42
C THR A 687 11.42 -66.52 -9.80
N THR A 688 12.11 -67.19 -10.72
CA THR A 688 13.33 -66.68 -11.34
C THR A 688 12.93 -65.95 -12.62
N LEU A 689 13.22 -64.64 -12.70
CA LEU A 689 13.11 -63.89 -13.95
C LEU A 689 14.29 -64.31 -14.85
N TYR A 690 13.99 -64.87 -16.02
CA TYR A 690 15.00 -65.12 -17.05
C TYR A 690 15.03 -63.95 -18.03
N ASP A 691 16.25 -63.49 -18.38
CA ASP A 691 16.49 -62.63 -19.53
C ASP A 691 16.24 -63.42 -20.83
N ILE A 692 15.75 -62.74 -21.87
CA ILE A 692 15.31 -63.29 -23.16
C ILE A 692 16.47 -63.78 -24.06
N ASN A 693 17.73 -63.70 -23.61
CA ASN A 693 18.89 -64.17 -24.39
C ASN A 693 19.85 -65.08 -23.58
N GLY A 694 19.39 -66.26 -23.16
CA GLY A 694 20.21 -67.49 -23.08
C GLY A 694 21.54 -67.52 -22.30
N ALA A 695 21.87 -66.54 -21.46
CA ALA A 695 23.09 -66.55 -20.63
C ALA A 695 22.76 -66.90 -19.16
N THR A 696 23.45 -67.89 -18.60
CA THR A 696 23.19 -68.51 -17.29
C THR A 696 23.61 -67.68 -16.06
N SER A 697 23.56 -66.35 -16.12
CA SER A 697 23.97 -65.47 -15.02
C SER A 697 22.92 -64.39 -14.80
N GLY A 698 21.74 -64.81 -14.33
CA GLY A 698 20.58 -63.94 -14.14
C GLY A 698 20.60 -63.19 -12.81
N TRP A 699 20.24 -61.92 -12.84
CA TRP A 699 19.85 -61.13 -11.67
C TRP A 699 18.63 -61.77 -11.01
N SER A 700 18.60 -61.85 -9.68
CA SER A 700 17.43 -62.34 -8.94
C SER A 700 17.00 -61.30 -7.92
N MET A 701 15.70 -61.04 -7.88
CA MET A 701 15.05 -60.22 -6.86
C MET A 701 14.24 -61.16 -5.99
N LEU A 702 14.58 -61.23 -4.71
CA LEU A 702 13.89 -62.01 -3.71
C LEU A 702 13.13 -61.04 -2.80
N ILE A 703 11.84 -61.25 -2.62
CA ILE A 703 11.00 -60.53 -1.66
C ILE A 703 10.66 -61.54 -0.57
N GLU A 704 11.25 -61.38 0.61
CA GLU A 704 10.99 -62.25 1.75
C GLU A 704 10.32 -61.46 2.89
N ASN A 705 9.31 -62.07 3.51
CA ASN A 705 8.72 -61.57 4.76
C ASN A 705 9.54 -62.15 5.92
N ILE A 706 10.28 -61.28 6.63
CA ILE A 706 11.17 -61.69 7.71
C ILE A 706 10.47 -61.46 9.05
N ASN A 707 9.46 -62.28 9.33
CA ASN A 707 9.04 -62.60 10.69
C ASN A 707 8.97 -64.12 10.80
N GLY A 708 9.82 -64.68 11.67
CA GLY A 708 10.03 -66.12 11.73
C GLY A 708 8.76 -66.91 12.02
N GLY A 709 8.44 -67.87 11.14
CA GLY A 709 7.55 -68.98 11.43
C GLY A 709 6.24 -68.99 10.62
N TYR A 710 6.11 -70.04 9.81
CA TYR A 710 4.91 -70.53 9.11
C TYR A 710 4.55 -69.89 7.75
N SER A 711 4.52 -70.79 6.75
CA SER A 711 4.00 -70.62 5.40
C SER A 711 2.47 -70.76 5.40
N GLU A 712 1.74 -69.72 5.01
CA GLU A 712 0.36 -69.87 4.56
C GLU A 712 0.16 -69.30 3.15
N HIS A 713 -0.71 -69.98 2.39
CA HIS A 713 -0.83 -69.94 0.94
C HIS A 713 -1.77 -68.83 0.45
N TYR A 714 -1.35 -68.05 -0.55
CA TYR A 714 -2.21 -67.05 -1.22
C TYR A 714 -2.92 -67.63 -2.46
N LYS A 715 -4.21 -67.30 -2.63
CA LYS A 715 -5.01 -67.58 -3.84
C LYS A 715 -5.19 -66.30 -4.64
N SER A 716 -4.71 -66.29 -5.88
CA SER A 716 -4.94 -65.23 -6.85
C SER A 716 -6.35 -65.33 -7.46
N TYR A 717 -7.05 -64.20 -7.54
CA TYR A 717 -8.25 -64.07 -8.38
C TYR A 717 -7.98 -63.11 -9.54
N LYS A 718 -8.61 -63.39 -10.69
CA LYS A 718 -8.63 -62.48 -11.83
C LYS A 718 -9.97 -61.76 -11.88
N ASN A 719 -9.94 -60.44 -11.99
CA ASN A 719 -11.15 -59.69 -12.31
C ASN A 719 -11.50 -59.80 -13.81
N ALA A 720 -12.66 -59.28 -14.22
CA ALA A 720 -13.17 -59.38 -15.59
C ALA A 720 -12.27 -58.75 -16.68
N ALA A 721 -11.25 -57.97 -16.29
CA ALA A 721 -10.24 -57.41 -17.19
C ALA A 721 -8.96 -58.25 -17.27
N GLY A 722 -8.91 -59.44 -16.63
CA GLY A 722 -7.78 -60.35 -16.67
C GLY A 722 -6.60 -59.98 -15.75
N ARG A 723 -6.75 -58.96 -14.91
CA ARG A 723 -5.72 -58.51 -13.96
C ARG A 723 -5.72 -59.43 -12.73
N VAL A 724 -4.56 -59.98 -12.39
CA VAL A 724 -4.35 -60.77 -11.18
C VAL A 724 -4.30 -59.81 -10.00
N ILE A 725 -5.15 -60.04 -9.00
CA ILE A 725 -5.14 -59.32 -7.74
C ILE A 725 -4.70 -60.37 -6.70
N ASP A 726 -3.51 -60.18 -6.14
CA ASP A 726 -3.07 -60.91 -4.95
C ASP A 726 -3.39 -60.05 -3.72
N GLU A 727 -4.25 -60.57 -2.84
CA GLU A 727 -4.50 -59.96 -1.53
C GLU A 727 -3.37 -60.37 -0.57
N PHE A 728 -2.57 -59.39 -0.14
CA PHE A 728 -1.69 -59.55 1.00
C PHE A 728 -2.50 -59.38 2.29
N PRO A 729 -2.24 -60.15 3.37
CA PRO A 729 -2.87 -59.91 4.65
C PRO A 729 -2.33 -58.59 5.22
N SER A 730 -3.15 -57.94 6.03
CA SER A 730 -2.93 -56.63 6.65
C SER A 730 -1.72 -56.50 7.59
N GLU A 731 -0.83 -57.50 7.66
CA GLU A 731 0.24 -57.59 8.67
C GLU A 731 1.62 -57.93 8.05
N VAL A 732 1.95 -57.39 6.88
CA VAL A 732 3.34 -57.39 6.39
C VAL A 732 4.04 -56.16 6.96
N THR A 733 4.82 -56.33 8.03
CA THR A 733 5.56 -55.23 8.68
C THR A 733 7.01 -55.08 8.18
N ARG A 734 7.49 -55.96 7.29
CA ARG A 734 8.89 -55.98 6.81
C ARG A 734 9.01 -56.50 5.37
N VAL A 735 9.83 -55.82 4.55
CA VAL A 735 10.19 -56.22 3.18
C VAL A 735 11.71 -56.20 3.03
N GLY A 736 12.33 -57.34 2.72
CA GLY A 736 13.76 -57.43 2.42
C GLY A 736 14.04 -57.46 0.91
N LEU A 737 14.98 -56.64 0.43
CA LEU A 737 15.48 -56.62 -0.95
C LEU A 737 16.90 -57.19 -1.00
N ARG A 738 17.12 -58.25 -1.79
CA ARG A 738 18.45 -58.85 -2.01
C ARG A 738 18.85 -58.73 -3.47
N ILE A 739 19.98 -58.08 -3.75
CA ILE A 739 20.51 -57.88 -5.10
C ILE A 739 21.88 -58.55 -5.21
N ARG A 740 22.10 -59.34 -6.26
CA ARG A 740 23.38 -60.03 -6.52
C ARG A 740 23.97 -59.48 -7.83
N ASN A 741 25.09 -58.75 -7.75
CA ASN A 741 25.83 -58.24 -8.92
C ASN A 741 27.07 -59.11 -9.20
N PRO A 742 27.17 -59.79 -10.36
CA PRO A 742 28.33 -60.62 -10.70
C PRO A 742 29.44 -59.92 -11.53
N TYR A 743 29.37 -58.61 -11.82
CA TYR A 743 30.35 -57.93 -12.70
C TYR A 743 31.05 -56.70 -12.07
N GLU A 744 32.32 -56.46 -12.45
CA GLU A 744 33.21 -55.39 -11.94
C GLU A 744 32.83 -53.94 -12.35
N ASN A 745 31.67 -53.71 -12.97
CA ASN A 745 31.25 -52.36 -13.41
C ASN A 745 30.24 -51.71 -12.45
N PRO A 746 30.31 -50.37 -12.24
CA PRO A 746 29.36 -49.66 -11.39
C PRO A 746 27.96 -49.70 -12.00
N CYS A 747 26.97 -49.97 -11.15
CA CYS A 747 25.55 -49.96 -11.49
C CYS A 747 24.87 -48.90 -10.61
N VAL A 748 23.94 -48.12 -11.19
CA VAL A 748 23.12 -47.17 -10.45
C VAL A 748 21.74 -47.79 -10.23
N PHE A 749 21.27 -47.79 -8.98
CA PHE A 749 19.95 -48.30 -8.59
C PHE A 749 19.11 -47.13 -8.06
N VAL A 750 17.88 -46.99 -8.56
CA VAL A 750 16.94 -45.97 -8.07
C VAL A 750 15.68 -46.69 -7.56
N LEU A 751 15.41 -46.54 -6.27
CA LEU A 751 14.19 -47.03 -5.62
C LEU A 751 13.23 -45.86 -5.49
N THR A 752 12.01 -45.98 -6.01
CA THR A 752 11.01 -44.89 -5.95
C THR A 752 9.71 -45.39 -5.33
N GLY A 753 9.00 -44.53 -4.60
CA GLY A 753 7.69 -44.84 -4.03
C GLY A 753 7.69 -45.56 -2.67
N LEU A 754 8.74 -45.38 -1.86
CA LEU A 754 8.75 -45.85 -0.46
C LEU A 754 7.92 -44.91 0.42
N ASP A 755 7.12 -45.46 1.33
CA ASP A 755 6.39 -44.71 2.37
C ASP A 755 7.36 -44.29 3.48
N PRO A 756 7.55 -42.98 3.75
CA PRO A 756 8.52 -42.48 4.72
C PRO A 756 8.24 -42.87 6.18
N ASN A 757 7.04 -43.35 6.50
CA ASN A 757 6.66 -43.73 7.88
C ASN A 757 6.84 -45.23 8.18
N SER A 758 7.38 -46.00 7.23
CA SER A 758 7.59 -47.44 7.36
C SER A 758 9.08 -47.77 7.58
N PHE A 759 9.38 -48.84 8.33
CA PHE A 759 10.75 -49.30 8.56
C PHE A 759 11.23 -50.16 7.37
N TYR A 760 12.35 -49.79 6.74
CA TYR A 760 12.97 -50.56 5.66
C TYR A 760 14.40 -50.95 6.01
N ASP A 761 14.70 -52.25 5.92
CA ASP A 761 16.07 -52.76 5.97
C ASP A 761 16.60 -52.94 4.54
N VAL A 762 17.56 -52.10 4.14
CA VAL A 762 18.25 -52.22 2.85
C VAL A 762 19.62 -52.85 3.09
N THR A 763 19.76 -54.14 2.75
CA THR A 763 21.05 -54.84 2.86
C THR A 763 21.68 -54.99 1.48
N TYR A 764 22.79 -54.29 1.24
CA TYR A 764 23.62 -54.53 0.06
C TYR A 764 24.70 -55.58 0.37
N THR A 765 24.73 -56.67 -0.38
CA THR A 765 25.81 -57.67 -0.30
C THR A 765 26.48 -57.78 -1.67
N GLY A 766 27.65 -57.17 -1.81
CA GLY A 766 28.52 -57.36 -2.97
C GLY A 766 29.26 -58.70 -2.87
N TYR A 767 29.30 -59.48 -3.95
CA TYR A 767 30.11 -60.70 -4.02
C TYR A 767 31.22 -60.50 -5.06
N ARG A 768 32.48 -60.65 -4.67
CA ARG A 768 33.64 -60.58 -5.58
C ARG A 768 33.93 -61.98 -6.10
N GLU A 769 33.60 -62.28 -7.36
CA GLU A 769 34.02 -63.55 -7.96
C GLU A 769 35.55 -63.55 -8.14
N GLY A 770 36.23 -64.45 -7.43
CA GLY A 770 37.67 -64.68 -7.56
C GLY A 770 38.44 -64.84 -6.23
N VAL A 771 37.87 -64.44 -5.08
CA VAL A 771 38.58 -64.49 -3.79
C VAL A 771 37.82 -65.19 -2.64
N GLY A 772 36.52 -65.47 -2.79
CA GLY A 772 35.77 -66.30 -1.84
C GLY A 772 35.52 -65.68 -0.46
N GLU A 773 35.55 -64.35 -0.33
CA GLU A 773 35.24 -63.63 0.92
C GLU A 773 33.96 -62.80 0.78
N GLU A 774 33.07 -62.89 1.78
CA GLU A 774 31.86 -62.06 1.91
C GLU A 774 32.25 -60.64 2.35
N LEU A 775 31.85 -59.63 1.59
CA LEU A 775 31.89 -58.24 2.02
C LEU A 775 30.73 -58.00 3.01
N THR A 776 31.03 -57.98 4.31
CA THR A 776 30.03 -57.62 5.34
C THR A 776 29.97 -56.10 5.50
N SER A 777 28.85 -55.48 5.13
CA SER A 777 28.51 -54.12 5.56
C SER A 777 27.79 -54.17 6.91
N SER A 778 28.08 -53.20 7.78
CA SER A 778 27.42 -53.05 9.07
C SER A 778 26.04 -52.39 8.92
N LEU A 779 25.10 -52.94 9.70
CA LEU A 779 23.70 -52.57 9.89
C LEU A 779 23.46 -51.05 9.92
N LEU A 780 22.53 -50.56 9.09
CA LEU A 780 21.98 -49.20 9.19
C LEU A 780 20.73 -49.28 10.10
N GLU A 781 20.84 -48.82 11.33
CA GLU A 781 19.67 -48.50 12.16
C GLU A 781 19.34 -47.02 11.98
N TYR A 782 18.17 -46.72 11.42
CA TYR A 782 17.65 -45.36 11.34
C TYR A 782 17.09 -44.95 12.70
N ASN A 783 17.72 -43.94 13.32
CA ASN A 783 17.13 -43.15 14.40
C ASN A 783 17.18 -41.69 13.99
N SER A 784 16.09 -40.96 14.26
CA SER A 784 15.69 -39.66 13.71
C SER A 784 16.60 -38.45 14.04
N GLY A 785 17.89 -38.51 13.76
CA GLY A 785 18.83 -37.39 13.92
C GLY A 785 19.82 -37.29 12.76
N ALA A 786 20.15 -36.04 12.37
CA ALA A 786 21.02 -35.73 11.23
C ALA A 786 22.37 -36.46 11.28
N ILE A 787 22.75 -37.10 10.18
CA ILE A 787 24.04 -37.77 10.00
C ILE A 787 24.85 -36.95 8.98
N ASP A 788 25.92 -36.30 9.42
CA ASP A 788 26.75 -35.41 8.57
C ASP A 788 27.72 -36.16 7.61
N SER A 789 27.97 -37.46 7.80
CA SER A 789 28.66 -38.33 6.81
C SER A 789 28.72 -39.80 7.23
N ILE A 790 28.84 -40.72 6.26
CA ILE A 790 29.07 -42.16 6.48
C ILE A 790 30.31 -42.58 5.68
N ASN A 791 31.28 -43.22 6.35
CA ASN A 791 32.49 -43.76 5.72
C ASN A 791 32.30 -45.25 5.39
N ILE A 792 32.57 -45.63 4.14
CA ILE A 792 32.58 -47.03 3.70
C ILE A 792 34.01 -47.55 3.80
N LYS A 793 34.21 -48.66 4.52
CA LYS A 793 35.53 -49.26 4.76
C LYS A 793 35.63 -50.67 4.20
N ASP A 794 36.81 -51.02 3.70
CA ASP A 794 37.26 -52.40 3.46
C ASP A 794 38.46 -52.67 4.38
N ASN A 795 38.35 -53.69 5.24
CA ASN A 795 39.40 -54.15 6.16
C ASN A 795 40.26 -53.01 6.75
N SER A 796 39.58 -52.00 7.33
CA SER A 796 40.11 -50.79 7.99
C SER A 796 40.64 -49.63 7.13
N SER A 797 40.58 -49.72 5.80
CA SER A 797 40.82 -48.59 4.87
C SER A 797 39.52 -48.00 4.33
N GLU A 798 39.41 -46.67 4.34
CA GLU A 798 38.26 -45.95 3.76
C GLU A 798 38.32 -46.01 2.22
N ILE A 799 37.28 -46.57 1.61
CA ILE A 799 37.17 -46.80 0.16
C ILE A 799 36.13 -45.89 -0.51
N GLY A 800 35.37 -45.12 0.28
CA GLY A 800 34.44 -44.12 -0.21
C GLY A 800 33.77 -43.35 0.93
N ARG A 801 33.38 -42.10 0.66
CA ARG A 801 32.67 -41.22 1.58
C ARG A 801 31.31 -40.88 0.98
N LEU A 802 30.25 -41.01 1.77
CA LEU A 802 28.93 -40.51 1.41
C LEU A 802 28.87 -39.02 1.83
N GLU A 803 28.71 -38.11 0.87
CA GLU A 803 28.47 -36.68 1.14
C GLU A 803 27.13 -36.27 0.51
N ASN A 804 26.28 -35.66 1.34
CA ASN A 804 24.94 -35.11 1.04
C ASN A 804 23.87 -36.08 0.51
N THR A 805 22.92 -36.39 1.39
CA THR A 805 21.59 -36.88 1.03
C THR A 805 20.68 -35.66 0.88
N PHE A 806 20.14 -35.39 -0.30
CA PHE A 806 19.01 -34.46 -0.44
C PHE A 806 17.73 -35.27 -0.58
N THR A 807 16.74 -34.97 0.25
CA THR A 807 15.37 -35.44 0.07
C THR A 807 14.68 -34.45 -0.87
N ASP A 808 13.99 -34.92 -1.91
CA ASP A 808 13.25 -34.02 -2.80
C ASP A 808 11.98 -33.48 -2.12
N ALA A 809 11.34 -32.47 -2.72
CA ALA A 809 10.13 -31.83 -2.21
C ALA A 809 8.88 -32.74 -2.19
N ALA A 810 8.98 -34.00 -2.63
CA ALA A 810 7.93 -35.01 -2.57
C ALA A 810 8.22 -36.11 -1.53
N GLY A 811 9.26 -35.95 -0.69
CA GLY A 811 9.64 -36.93 0.33
C GLY A 811 10.33 -38.17 -0.22
N ARG A 812 10.89 -38.13 -1.43
CA ARG A 812 11.62 -39.26 -2.02
C ARG A 812 13.10 -39.16 -1.69
N MET A 813 13.68 -40.29 -1.32
CA MET A 813 15.13 -40.45 -1.17
C MET A 813 15.70 -40.97 -2.49
N ASP A 814 16.56 -40.18 -3.13
CA ASP A 814 17.44 -40.67 -4.19
C ASP A 814 18.83 -40.94 -3.61
N LEU A 815 19.29 -42.19 -3.74
CA LEU A 815 20.61 -42.62 -3.29
C LEU A 815 21.56 -42.70 -4.49
N GLU A 816 22.54 -41.79 -4.56
CA GLU A 816 23.61 -41.84 -5.56
C GLU A 816 24.89 -42.46 -4.97
N PHE A 817 25.50 -43.41 -5.69
CA PHE A 817 26.73 -44.07 -5.26
C PHE A 817 27.92 -43.53 -6.07
N PHE A 818 28.90 -42.93 -5.40
CA PHE A 818 30.19 -42.62 -6.02
C PHE A 818 31.18 -43.77 -5.79
N THR A 819 31.73 -44.32 -6.87
CA THR A 819 32.89 -45.22 -6.79
C THR A 819 34.13 -44.52 -7.33
N THR A 820 35.21 -44.48 -6.54
CA THR A 820 36.55 -44.16 -7.04
C THR A 820 37.16 -45.41 -7.69
N THR A 821 37.78 -45.26 -8.86
CA THR A 821 38.65 -46.31 -9.40
C THR A 821 40.02 -46.28 -8.69
N PRO A 822 40.82 -47.36 -8.73
CA PRO A 822 42.13 -47.45 -8.07
C PRO A 822 43.18 -46.39 -8.49
N ASP A 823 42.87 -45.54 -9.49
CA ASP A 823 43.83 -44.68 -10.18
C ASP A 823 43.71 -43.20 -9.76
N GLY A 824 42.75 -42.84 -8.91
CA GLY A 824 42.68 -41.54 -8.25
C GLY A 824 42.33 -40.33 -9.14
N GLN A 825 41.56 -40.49 -10.23
CA GLN A 825 41.07 -39.37 -11.05
C GLN A 825 39.54 -39.23 -11.00
N PRO A 826 38.97 -38.04 -10.69
CA PRO A 826 37.54 -37.79 -10.75
C PRO A 826 37.10 -37.46 -12.19
N ASN A 827 36.14 -38.20 -12.74
CA ASN A 827 35.48 -37.83 -14.00
C ASN A 827 34.26 -36.95 -13.70
N ILE A 828 34.35 -35.67 -14.06
CA ILE A 828 33.25 -34.69 -14.00
C ILE A 828 32.53 -34.69 -15.36
N GLY A 829 31.22 -34.93 -15.34
CA GLY A 829 30.31 -34.69 -16.46
C GLY A 829 28.96 -34.22 -15.91
N GLY A 830 28.77 -32.91 -15.83
CA GLY A 830 27.60 -32.29 -15.17
C GLY A 830 26.34 -32.23 -16.04
N VAL A 831 25.19 -32.21 -15.37
CA VAL A 831 23.92 -31.65 -15.85
C VAL A 831 23.21 -31.02 -14.65
N ILE A 832 22.90 -29.73 -14.75
CA ILE A 832 21.97 -29.02 -13.85
C ILE A 832 20.67 -28.86 -14.65
N PHE A 833 19.55 -29.35 -14.12
CA PHE A 833 18.24 -28.78 -14.40
C PHE A 833 17.57 -28.48 -13.05
N ARG A 834 17.44 -27.18 -12.76
CA ARG A 834 16.51 -26.66 -11.76
C ARG A 834 15.24 -26.31 -12.50
N GLU A 835 14.17 -27.02 -12.20
CA GLU A 835 12.82 -26.53 -12.43
C GLU A 835 12.10 -26.61 -11.08
N LYS A 836 11.92 -25.45 -10.43
CA LYS A 836 11.13 -25.36 -9.19
C LYS A 836 9.68 -25.18 -9.62
N THR A 837 8.97 -26.28 -9.75
CA THR A 837 7.51 -26.31 -9.77
C THR A 837 7.00 -27.15 -8.60
N GLY A 838 6.34 -26.47 -7.66
CA GLY A 838 5.13 -26.97 -7.02
C GLY A 838 5.19 -27.92 -5.81
N PHE A 839 4.55 -27.44 -4.74
CA PHE A 839 3.55 -28.14 -3.92
C PHE A 839 3.95 -29.34 -3.01
N GLY A 840 3.84 -29.15 -1.69
CA GLY A 840 3.21 -30.17 -0.81
C GLY A 840 3.77 -30.43 0.61
N SER A 841 3.71 -29.49 1.55
CA SER A 841 3.16 -29.63 2.92
C SER A 841 3.37 -28.29 3.64
N ALA A 842 2.38 -27.81 4.39
CA ALA A 842 2.50 -26.54 5.12
C ALA A 842 3.45 -26.73 6.31
N GLY A 843 4.76 -26.73 6.07
CA GLY A 843 5.76 -26.59 7.12
C GLY A 843 5.52 -25.26 7.83
N GLY A 844 5.62 -25.26 9.16
CA GLY A 844 5.47 -24.03 9.93
C GLY A 844 6.47 -23.00 9.44
N HIS A 845 6.01 -21.78 9.11
CA HIS A 845 6.92 -20.72 8.71
C HIS A 845 7.89 -20.43 9.86
N PRO A 846 9.21 -20.30 9.61
CA PRO A 846 10.10 -19.82 10.64
C PRO A 846 9.66 -18.42 11.04
N THR A 847 9.47 -18.18 12.33
CA THR A 847 9.00 -16.91 12.87
C THR A 847 10.10 -16.20 13.63
N ILE A 848 10.03 -14.87 13.64
CA ILE A 848 10.84 -14.02 14.52
C ILE A 848 9.85 -13.40 15.50
N GLY A 849 10.15 -13.47 16.80
CA GLY A 849 9.38 -12.77 17.82
C GLY A 849 9.35 -11.27 17.55
N ALA A 850 8.31 -10.60 18.04
CA ALA A 850 8.13 -9.17 17.82
C ALA A 850 9.38 -8.35 18.22
N VAL A 851 9.83 -7.48 17.32
CA VAL A 851 10.90 -6.51 17.56
C VAL A 851 10.25 -5.13 17.58
N SER A 852 10.48 -4.36 18.65
CA SER A 852 9.90 -3.03 18.78
C SER A 852 10.56 -2.04 17.81
N ASN A 853 9.80 -1.04 17.37
CA ASN A 853 10.34 0.10 16.65
C ASN A 853 11.46 0.76 17.47
N LEU A 854 12.47 1.27 16.76
CA LEU A 854 13.70 1.77 17.33
C LEU A 854 13.93 3.22 16.88
N ALA A 855 14.23 4.10 17.82
CA ALA A 855 14.66 5.46 17.53
C ALA A 855 16.17 5.58 17.77
N LEU A 856 16.91 6.08 16.79
CA LEU A 856 18.35 6.32 16.86
C LEU A 856 18.65 7.80 16.58
N GLY A 857 19.70 8.32 17.20
CA GLY A 857 20.30 9.59 16.78
C GLY A 857 21.17 9.42 15.54
N LEU A 858 21.46 10.51 14.84
CA LEU A 858 22.34 10.52 13.67
C LEU A 858 23.73 9.95 14.04
N GLY A 859 24.15 8.87 13.38
CA GLY A 859 25.41 8.18 13.66
C GLY A 859 25.40 7.31 14.93
N ALA A 860 24.26 7.12 15.59
CA ALA A 860 24.14 6.29 16.80
C ALA A 860 23.90 4.80 16.47
N GLY A 861 24.30 3.93 17.40
CA GLY A 861 24.04 2.50 17.36
C GLY A 861 23.01 2.06 18.40
N SER A 862 22.27 0.99 18.13
CA SER A 862 21.15 0.51 18.94
C SER A 862 21.54 -0.18 20.26
N GLY A 863 22.82 -0.56 20.40
CA GLY A 863 23.20 -1.59 21.37
C GLY A 863 22.61 -2.97 21.00
N ALA A 864 22.79 -3.96 21.88
CA ALA A 864 22.37 -5.34 21.65
C ALA A 864 20.86 -5.53 21.90
N ILE A 865 20.13 -5.92 20.85
CA ILE A 865 18.70 -6.24 20.87
C ILE A 865 18.54 -7.76 20.80
N ALA A 866 17.83 -8.35 21.74
CA ALA A 866 17.54 -9.78 21.73
C ALA A 866 16.47 -10.11 20.67
N ILE A 867 16.70 -11.15 19.87
CA ILE A 867 15.73 -11.69 18.91
C ILE A 867 15.51 -13.18 19.18
N THR A 868 14.26 -13.61 19.13
CA THR A 868 13.87 -15.02 19.32
C THR A 868 13.33 -15.57 18.01
N LEU A 869 13.85 -16.71 17.58
CA LEU A 869 13.41 -17.45 16.41
C LEU A 869 12.58 -18.64 16.87
N SER A 870 11.57 -19.03 16.10
CA SER A 870 10.91 -20.32 16.31
C SER A 870 10.47 -20.92 15.00
N ASP A 871 10.64 -22.22 14.88
CA ASP A 871 10.21 -23.01 13.73
C ASP A 871 9.83 -24.39 14.28
N SER A 872 8.64 -24.87 13.92
CA SER A 872 8.11 -26.15 14.43
C SER A 872 8.83 -27.35 13.85
N ASP A 873 9.45 -27.19 12.68
CA ASP A 873 9.89 -28.29 11.83
C ASP A 873 11.40 -28.19 11.48
N SER A 874 12.03 -27.02 11.70
CA SER A 874 13.45 -26.75 11.45
C SER A 874 14.28 -26.60 12.73
N VAL A 875 15.44 -27.25 12.81
CA VAL A 875 16.36 -27.07 13.95
C VAL A 875 17.09 -25.73 13.86
N ALA A 876 17.38 -25.14 15.02
CA ALA A 876 17.87 -23.75 15.14
C ALA A 876 19.18 -23.41 14.39
N GLY A 877 19.97 -24.43 14.03
CA GLY A 877 21.21 -24.30 13.25
C GLY A 877 20.98 -24.08 11.75
N ASP A 878 19.84 -24.54 11.24
CA ASP A 878 19.49 -24.47 9.82
C ASP A 878 18.79 -23.14 9.47
N LEU A 879 18.40 -22.37 10.49
CA LEU A 879 17.81 -21.05 10.33
C LEU A 879 18.88 -20.01 9.98
N SER A 880 18.79 -19.51 8.76
CA SER A 880 19.51 -18.33 8.29
C SER A 880 18.71 -17.07 8.60
N VAL A 881 19.38 -16.01 9.06
CA VAL A 881 18.73 -14.72 9.33
C VAL A 881 19.55 -13.59 8.72
N TRP A 882 18.90 -12.69 8.02
CA TRP A 882 19.49 -11.47 7.49
C TRP A 882 18.48 -10.32 7.56
N ALA A 883 18.95 -9.10 7.29
CA ALA A 883 18.12 -7.90 7.27
C ALA A 883 18.03 -7.31 5.87
N VAL A 884 16.94 -6.60 5.61
CA VAL A 884 16.81 -5.66 4.49
C VAL A 884 16.29 -4.33 5.05
N SER A 885 16.68 -3.22 4.41
CA SER A 885 16.29 -1.87 4.81
C SER A 885 15.53 -1.19 3.68
N SER A 886 14.44 -0.49 4.00
CA SER A 886 13.70 0.31 3.02
C SER A 886 14.45 1.56 2.58
N ASP A 887 15.44 2.01 3.36
CA ASP A 887 16.27 3.17 3.05
C ASP A 887 17.72 2.96 3.57
N PRO A 888 18.63 2.49 2.70
CA PRO A 888 20.03 2.29 3.04
C PRO A 888 20.79 3.56 3.45
N SER A 889 20.27 4.75 3.15
CA SER A 889 20.87 6.02 3.58
C SER A 889 20.63 6.31 5.07
N VAL A 890 19.53 5.80 5.63
CA VAL A 890 19.17 5.93 7.04
C VAL A 890 19.80 4.80 7.87
N VAL A 891 19.61 3.54 7.44
CA VAL A 891 20.27 2.34 7.98
C VAL A 891 20.59 1.40 6.82
N ASP A 892 21.87 1.11 6.57
CA ASP A 892 22.24 0.11 5.58
C ASP A 892 21.95 -1.30 6.12
N ALA A 893 21.47 -2.21 5.27
CA ALA A 893 21.21 -3.59 5.69
C ALA A 893 22.48 -4.31 6.19
N SER A 894 23.65 -3.93 5.70
CA SER A 894 24.95 -4.44 6.15
C SER A 894 25.35 -3.95 7.55
N ASP A 895 24.75 -2.87 8.04
CA ASP A 895 24.93 -2.32 9.39
C ASP A 895 24.00 -2.96 10.43
N VAL A 896 23.13 -3.88 10.00
CA VAL A 896 22.32 -4.74 10.86
C VAL A 896 23.02 -6.08 11.07
N VAL A 897 23.78 -6.18 12.17
CA VAL A 897 24.61 -7.35 12.45
C VAL A 897 23.88 -8.30 13.40
N ILE A 898 23.67 -9.54 12.94
CA ILE A 898 23.08 -10.62 13.73
C ILE A 898 24.18 -11.55 14.22
N SER A 899 24.18 -11.86 15.52
CA SER A 899 25.20 -12.67 16.19
C SER A 899 24.59 -13.68 17.16
N GLY A 900 25.33 -14.75 17.46
CA GLY A 900 24.89 -15.87 18.28
C GLY A 900 24.39 -17.08 17.47
N THR A 901 24.11 -18.19 18.16
CA THR A 901 23.66 -19.47 17.58
C THR A 901 22.45 -20.01 18.36
N GLY A 902 21.59 -20.79 17.70
CA GLY A 902 20.36 -21.30 18.32
C GLY A 902 19.15 -20.38 18.11
N LEU A 903 18.07 -20.61 18.85
CA LEU A 903 16.80 -19.90 18.69
C LEU A 903 16.78 -18.51 19.34
N ASN A 904 17.69 -18.22 20.29
CA ASN A 904 17.84 -16.88 20.86
C ASN A 904 19.12 -16.26 20.32
N ARG A 905 19.00 -15.21 19.53
CA ARG A 905 20.13 -14.49 18.91
C ARG A 905 20.11 -13.01 19.29
N THR A 906 21.15 -12.29 18.91
CA THR A 906 21.30 -10.87 19.23
C THR A 906 21.55 -10.07 17.97
N MET A 907 20.87 -8.94 17.83
CA MET A 907 21.01 -7.99 16.72
C MET A 907 21.60 -6.67 17.23
N THR A 908 22.45 -6.03 16.43
CA THR A 908 22.86 -4.63 16.60
C THR A 908 22.66 -3.87 15.31
N ILE A 909 22.23 -2.62 15.40
CA ILE A 909 21.97 -1.73 14.25
C ILE A 909 22.79 -0.47 14.43
N GLN A 910 23.46 -0.02 13.37
CA GLN A 910 24.19 1.24 13.32
C GLN A 910 23.53 2.15 12.26
N SER A 911 23.20 3.40 12.60
CA SER A 911 22.66 4.34 11.60
C SER A 911 23.77 4.81 10.66
N ASN A 912 23.44 4.96 9.37
CA ASN A 912 24.40 5.24 8.28
C ASN A 912 24.55 6.75 7.97
N GLY A 913 24.18 7.62 8.92
CA GLY A 913 24.37 9.07 8.79
C GLY A 913 23.31 9.82 7.97
N GLY A 914 22.23 9.17 7.54
CA GLY A 914 21.06 9.82 6.93
C GLY A 914 19.89 9.99 7.90
N LEU A 915 19.17 11.11 7.77
CA LEU A 915 17.96 11.42 8.52
C LEU A 915 16.71 10.86 7.82
N GLY A 916 15.76 10.36 8.58
CA GLY A 916 14.53 9.77 8.08
C GLY A 916 14.12 8.53 8.87
N SER A 917 13.20 7.74 8.32
CA SER A 917 12.87 6.43 8.89
C SER A 917 13.13 5.36 7.85
N ALA A 918 13.79 4.29 8.26
CA ALA A 918 13.96 3.07 7.50
C ALA A 918 13.17 1.95 8.18
N THR A 919 12.27 1.30 7.45
CA THR A 919 11.74 0.02 7.90
C THR A 919 12.84 -1.03 7.72
N VAL A 920 13.31 -1.59 8.84
CA VAL A 920 14.23 -2.73 8.83
C VAL A 920 13.39 -3.99 8.96
N THR A 921 13.50 -4.85 7.95
CA THR A 921 12.84 -6.15 7.93
C THR A 921 13.88 -7.23 8.17
N LEU A 922 13.75 -7.93 9.29
CA LEU A 922 14.51 -9.16 9.53
C LEU A 922 13.78 -10.31 8.87
N ILE A 923 14.52 -11.13 8.15
CA ILE A 923 14.02 -12.30 7.45
C ILE A 923 14.73 -13.51 8.02
N VAL A 924 13.96 -14.49 8.49
CA VAL A 924 14.46 -15.81 8.85
C VAL A 924 14.02 -16.80 7.78
N SER A 925 14.93 -17.67 7.35
CA SER A 925 14.65 -18.74 6.41
C SER A 925 15.24 -20.06 6.87
N ASP A 926 14.44 -21.11 6.75
CA ASP A 926 14.83 -22.52 6.84
C ASP A 926 15.33 -23.07 5.49
N GLY A 927 15.41 -22.22 4.45
CA GLY A 927 15.76 -22.60 3.07
C GLY A 927 14.56 -22.94 2.16
N TYR A 928 13.35 -23.06 2.72
CA TYR A 928 12.12 -23.40 1.99
C TYR A 928 11.04 -22.33 2.16
N ASN A 929 10.77 -21.94 3.40
CA ASN A 929 9.87 -20.87 3.81
C ASN A 929 10.67 -19.72 4.40
N THR A 930 10.03 -18.56 4.42
CA THR A 930 10.55 -17.40 5.14
C THR A 930 9.47 -16.88 6.06
N GLY A 931 9.87 -16.39 7.21
CA GLY A 931 9.08 -15.44 7.97
C GLY A 931 9.90 -14.19 8.20
N SER A 932 9.19 -13.11 8.47
CA SER A 932 9.81 -11.82 8.66
C SER A 932 9.12 -11.05 9.76
N VAL A 933 9.89 -10.19 10.42
CA VAL A 933 9.35 -9.14 11.27
C VAL A 933 9.93 -7.82 10.78
N SER A 934 9.05 -6.85 10.57
CA SER A 934 9.44 -5.49 10.23
C SER A 934 9.26 -4.62 11.45
N PHE A 935 10.23 -3.75 11.68
CA PHE A 935 10.14 -2.70 12.66
C PHE A 935 10.76 -1.44 12.07
N MET A 936 10.23 -0.29 12.46
CA MET A 936 10.71 0.98 11.98
C MET A 936 11.95 1.39 12.78
N VAL A 937 13.02 1.76 12.09
CA VAL A 937 14.16 2.48 12.65
C VAL A 937 14.07 3.94 12.21
N THR A 938 13.79 4.84 13.15
CA THR A 938 13.75 6.28 12.89
C THR A 938 15.08 6.90 13.31
N VAL A 939 15.77 7.52 12.36
CA VAL A 939 16.96 8.34 12.59
C VAL A 939 16.54 9.80 12.39
N SER A 940 16.44 10.56 13.48
CA SER A 940 16.08 11.98 13.41
C SER A 940 17.27 12.83 13.82
N SER A 941 17.36 14.07 13.31
CA SER A 941 18.11 15.11 14.01
C SER A 941 17.19 15.47 15.14
N ALA A 942 17.30 14.67 16.20
CA ALA A 942 16.38 14.76 17.30
C ALA A 942 16.42 16.21 17.82
N ALA A 943 15.25 16.75 18.17
CA ALA A 943 15.25 17.75 19.23
C ALA A 943 15.94 17.08 20.40
N VAL A 944 17.16 17.50 20.67
CA VAL A 944 18.02 16.90 21.66
C VAL A 944 17.42 17.09 23.06
N PHE A 945 16.57 18.12 23.19
CA PHE A 945 15.72 18.36 24.34
C PHE A 945 14.45 19.13 23.95
N SER A 946 13.29 18.79 24.52
CA SER A 946 12.06 19.59 24.39
C SER A 946 11.21 19.59 25.66
N GLN A 947 10.58 20.74 25.96
CA GLN A 947 9.69 20.89 27.10
C GLN A 947 8.68 22.05 26.95
N ASN A 948 7.38 21.72 27.01
CA ASN A 948 6.26 22.65 26.85
C ASN A 948 5.39 22.80 28.11
N PHE A 949 5.81 22.24 29.25
CA PHE A 949 5.21 22.44 30.58
C PHE A 949 3.67 22.26 30.75
N ASP A 950 2.98 21.67 29.77
CA ASP A 950 1.51 21.52 29.73
C ASP A 950 0.98 20.31 30.50
N SER A 951 1.81 19.28 30.70
CA SER A 951 1.37 17.98 31.22
C SER A 951 0.96 17.97 32.71
N SER A 952 1.33 19.00 33.45
CA SER A 952 1.21 19.07 34.90
C SER A 952 1.36 20.49 35.44
N SER A 953 0.54 20.85 36.42
CA SER A 953 0.72 22.09 37.19
C SER A 953 1.78 21.98 38.30
N ASN A 954 2.40 20.80 38.47
CA ASN A 954 3.41 20.55 39.49
C ASN A 954 4.82 20.58 38.88
N VAL A 955 5.66 21.52 39.34
CA VAL A 955 7.06 21.70 38.90
C VAL A 955 7.86 20.39 39.00
N ALA A 956 7.61 19.57 40.03
CA ALA A 956 8.35 18.32 40.23
C ALA A 956 8.10 17.28 39.13
N SER A 957 7.02 17.38 38.36
CA SER A 957 6.74 16.49 37.23
C SER A 957 7.78 16.63 36.12
N TYR A 958 8.40 17.82 36.02
CA TYR A 958 9.36 18.21 34.98
C TYR A 958 10.82 18.03 35.38
N VAL A 959 11.06 17.53 36.59
CA VAL A 959 12.41 17.27 37.10
C VAL A 959 12.65 15.76 37.12
N GLY A 960 13.79 15.33 36.57
CA GLY A 960 14.22 13.93 36.56
C GLY A 960 15.69 13.82 36.17
N SER A 961 16.43 12.94 36.85
CA SER A 961 17.87 12.75 36.61
C SER A 961 18.14 11.47 35.80
N GLY A 962 19.05 11.54 34.83
CA GLY A 962 19.64 10.41 34.10
C GLY A 962 19.13 10.19 32.66
N SER A 963 19.90 9.41 31.89
CA SER A 963 19.74 9.19 30.43
C SER A 963 18.39 8.65 29.94
N LEU A 964 17.49 8.23 30.84
CA LEU A 964 16.14 7.74 30.51
C LEU A 964 15.02 8.77 30.77
N ALA A 965 15.34 9.95 31.32
CA ALA A 965 14.37 10.99 31.65
C ALA A 965 14.06 11.90 30.45
N LEU A 966 13.49 11.31 29.39
CA LEU A 966 13.11 12.01 28.15
C LEU A 966 12.25 13.25 28.45
N GLY A 967 12.69 14.41 27.96
CA GLY A 967 11.99 15.69 28.09
C GLY A 967 12.02 16.34 29.48
N LYS A 968 12.79 15.81 30.45
CA LYS A 968 12.86 16.36 31.81
C LYS A 968 14.15 17.14 32.07
N LEU A 969 14.06 18.14 32.94
CA LEU A 969 15.19 18.92 33.44
C LEU A 969 15.86 18.20 34.61
N ASP A 970 17.17 18.37 34.77
CA ASP A 970 17.91 17.79 35.90
C ASP A 970 17.59 18.50 37.22
N ASP A 971 17.30 19.79 37.14
CA ASP A 971 16.91 20.60 38.29
C ASP A 971 16.04 21.78 37.88
N ILE A 972 15.09 22.11 38.74
CA ILE A 972 14.36 23.38 38.79
C ILE A 972 14.32 23.74 40.27
N SER A 973 15.14 24.70 40.68
CA SER A 973 15.27 25.03 42.10
C SER A 973 15.54 26.50 42.36
N ALA A 974 15.28 26.89 43.60
CA ALA A 974 15.58 28.21 44.13
C ALA A 974 16.08 28.07 45.56
N GLU A 975 17.08 28.86 45.94
CA GLU A 975 17.47 29.06 47.32
C GLU A 975 16.41 29.86 48.08
N SER A 976 16.57 30.00 49.40
CA SER A 976 15.54 30.57 50.29
C SER A 976 15.02 31.95 49.89
N ASN A 977 15.84 32.77 49.22
CA ASN A 977 15.47 34.10 48.73
C ASN A 977 15.51 34.19 47.19
N GLY A 978 15.58 33.06 46.50
CA GLY A 978 15.74 32.96 45.05
C GLY A 978 14.47 33.19 44.24
N GLY A 979 13.30 33.13 44.90
CA GLY A 979 11.99 33.26 44.27
C GLY A 979 11.19 31.97 44.37
N ASN A 980 9.99 31.99 43.81
CA ASN A 980 9.09 30.82 43.81
C ASN A 980 8.88 30.34 42.38
N TRP A 981 9.17 29.06 42.14
CA TRP A 981 8.81 28.35 40.90
C TRP A 981 7.38 27.82 40.99
N SER A 982 6.64 27.97 39.89
CA SER A 982 5.29 27.44 39.71
C SER A 982 5.03 27.17 38.23
N VAL A 983 4.00 26.38 37.93
CA VAL A 983 3.48 26.24 36.55
C VAL A 983 2.14 26.95 36.49
N VAL A 984 1.99 27.92 35.59
CA VAL A 984 0.80 28.77 35.48
C VAL A 984 0.40 28.80 34.01
N ASP A 985 -0.84 28.41 33.71
CA ASP A 985 -1.41 28.39 32.37
C ASP A 985 -0.53 27.68 31.32
N GLY A 986 0.02 26.52 31.69
CA GLY A 986 0.89 25.72 30.81
C GLY A 986 2.37 26.10 30.89
N ALA A 987 2.73 27.28 31.40
CA ALA A 987 4.12 27.76 31.39
C ALA A 987 4.86 27.61 32.73
N LEU A 988 6.17 27.34 32.67
CA LEU A 988 7.05 27.39 33.84
C LEU A 988 7.36 28.84 34.22
N GLN A 989 6.99 29.24 35.43
CA GLN A 989 7.14 30.61 35.92
C GLN A 989 8.00 30.68 37.18
N ILE A 990 8.91 31.65 37.23
CA ILE A 990 9.57 32.11 38.46
C ILE A 990 9.12 33.53 38.82
N VAL A 991 8.66 33.71 40.06
CA VAL A 991 8.32 35.04 40.61
C VAL A 991 9.38 35.44 41.64
N ARG A 992 10.10 36.54 41.37
CA ARG A 992 11.16 37.06 42.25
C ARG A 992 10.83 38.46 42.77
N GLY A 993 10.90 38.63 44.09
CA GLY A 993 10.84 39.93 44.75
C GLY A 993 12.23 40.56 44.92
N THR A 994 12.30 41.80 45.41
CA THR A 994 13.56 42.39 45.85
C THR A 994 14.01 41.74 47.16
N SER A 995 15.17 41.08 47.17
CA SER A 995 15.75 40.48 48.38
C SER A 995 17.15 41.06 48.66
N SER A 996 17.58 41.08 49.92
CA SER A 996 18.86 41.66 50.37
C SER A 996 19.80 40.64 51.03
N GLY A 997 19.59 39.35 50.78
CA GLY A 997 20.36 38.23 51.35
C GLY A 997 21.29 37.55 50.33
N SER A 998 22.28 36.81 50.82
CA SER A 998 23.28 36.09 50.02
C SER A 998 22.82 34.73 49.49
N SER A 999 21.53 34.40 49.63
CA SER A 999 20.95 33.11 49.24
C SER A 999 19.77 33.28 48.27
N ASN A 1000 20.03 34.02 47.20
CA ASN A 1000 19.04 34.49 46.24
C ASN A 1000 19.13 33.78 44.89
N ASP A 1001 19.82 32.64 44.82
CA ASP A 1001 20.05 31.96 43.56
C ASP A 1001 18.88 31.07 43.15
N ALA A 1002 18.61 30.97 41.85
CA ALA A 1002 17.62 30.07 41.29
C ALA A 1002 17.99 29.71 39.86
N GLY A 1003 17.40 28.63 39.35
CA GLY A 1003 17.58 28.26 37.96
C GLY A 1003 16.90 26.97 37.57
N LEU A 1004 17.10 26.65 36.31
CA LEU A 1004 16.76 25.37 35.70
C LEU A 1004 17.94 24.92 34.84
N ALA A 1005 18.15 23.61 34.75
CA ALA A 1005 19.32 23.10 34.04
C ALA A 1005 19.11 21.69 33.48
N ARG A 1006 19.85 21.40 32.41
CA ARG A 1006 20.10 20.06 31.87
C ARG A 1006 21.62 19.89 31.75
N VAL A 1007 22.20 18.98 32.55
CA VAL A 1007 23.65 18.84 32.81
C VAL A 1007 24.16 17.41 33.08
N THR A 1008 23.32 16.35 33.15
CA THR A 1008 23.77 15.05 33.72
C THR A 1008 24.09 13.93 32.73
N ASP A 1009 24.09 14.16 31.42
CA ASP A 1009 24.15 13.06 30.46
C ASP A 1009 24.70 13.39 29.05
N ASP A 1010 25.41 14.51 28.87
CA ASP A 1010 25.93 14.96 27.56
C ASP A 1010 24.84 14.96 26.47
N VAL A 1011 23.57 15.14 26.88
CA VAL A 1011 22.43 14.87 26.01
C VAL A 1011 22.50 15.69 24.73
N LEU A 1012 22.97 16.95 24.78
CA LEU A 1012 23.12 17.79 23.58
C LEU A 1012 24.10 17.24 22.54
N GLY A 1013 25.05 16.37 22.91
CA GLY A 1013 25.94 15.69 21.98
C GLY A 1013 27.03 16.55 21.33
N ASP A 1014 27.27 17.76 21.84
CA ASP A 1014 28.19 18.76 21.26
C ASP A 1014 27.93 19.09 19.78
N PRO A 1015 26.75 19.63 19.43
CA PRO A 1015 26.32 19.72 18.04
C PRO A 1015 27.11 20.76 17.25
N ASP A 1016 27.31 20.49 15.96
CA ASP A 1016 28.04 21.36 15.03
C ASP A 1016 27.24 22.64 14.73
N LEU A 1017 25.91 22.56 14.68
CA LEU A 1017 25.00 23.71 14.62
C LEU A 1017 23.82 23.48 15.57
N LEU A 1018 23.84 24.20 16.69
CA LEU A 1018 22.76 24.17 17.68
C LEU A 1018 21.66 25.16 17.30
N HIS A 1019 20.39 24.75 17.42
CA HIS A 1019 19.23 25.65 17.50
C HIS A 1019 18.59 25.54 18.88
N PHE A 1020 18.68 26.60 19.68
CA PHE A 1020 17.97 26.76 20.95
C PHE A 1020 16.77 27.69 20.74
N SER A 1021 15.56 27.23 21.05
CA SER A 1021 14.31 27.96 20.91
C SER A 1021 13.55 27.96 22.24
N VAL A 1022 12.96 29.09 22.63
CA VAL A 1022 12.11 29.18 23.82
C VAL A 1022 11.14 30.35 23.70
N ASP A 1023 9.90 30.14 24.11
CA ASP A 1023 8.95 31.22 24.31
C ASP A 1023 9.15 31.80 25.70
N MET A 1024 9.22 33.12 25.80
CA MET A 1024 9.47 33.81 27.06
C MET A 1024 8.61 35.06 27.26
N ALA A 1025 8.18 35.28 28.50
CA ALA A 1025 7.48 36.48 28.91
C ALA A 1025 8.08 37.04 30.20
N LEU A 1026 8.33 38.35 30.23
CA LEU A 1026 8.87 39.05 31.40
C LEU A 1026 7.89 40.10 31.92
N SER A 1027 7.75 40.16 33.24
CA SER A 1027 7.02 41.23 33.93
C SER A 1027 7.64 41.57 35.28
N ASN A 1028 7.12 42.57 35.98
CA ASN A 1028 7.56 42.95 37.33
C ASN A 1028 9.08 43.24 37.45
N VAL A 1029 9.69 43.74 36.37
CA VAL A 1029 11.10 44.12 36.36
C VAL A 1029 11.30 45.39 37.19
N GLY A 1030 12.09 45.28 38.25
CA GLY A 1030 12.41 46.41 39.13
C GLY A 1030 13.23 47.50 38.41
N ASN A 1031 13.43 48.66 39.04
CA ASN A 1031 14.30 49.71 38.48
C ASN A 1031 15.79 49.32 38.59
N VAL A 1032 16.27 48.53 37.62
CA VAL A 1032 17.60 47.91 37.65
C VAL A 1032 18.28 48.03 36.29
N TRP A 1033 19.62 48.07 36.30
CA TRP A 1033 20.47 48.29 35.11
C TRP A 1033 21.50 47.18 34.88
N ASN A 1034 21.34 46.06 35.61
CA ASN A 1034 22.24 44.92 35.65
C ASN A 1034 21.50 43.63 35.24
N GLU A 1035 22.19 42.49 35.33
CA GLU A 1035 21.67 41.16 34.96
C GLU A 1035 20.39 40.81 35.73
N LEU A 1036 19.35 40.38 35.02
CA LEU A 1036 18.16 39.76 35.59
C LEU A 1036 18.39 38.25 35.68
N PHE A 1037 18.71 37.63 34.55
CA PHE A 1037 19.13 36.24 34.43
C PHE A 1037 19.95 36.04 33.16
N VAL A 1038 20.53 34.85 33.04
CA VAL A 1038 21.31 34.43 31.87
C VAL A 1038 20.85 33.09 31.35
N ILE A 1039 20.94 32.90 30.04
CA ILE A 1039 20.85 31.60 29.37
C ILE A 1039 22.28 31.24 28.94
N GLU A 1040 22.76 30.09 29.38
CA GLU A 1040 24.14 29.64 29.15
C GLU A 1040 24.14 28.29 28.46
N LEU A 1041 25.02 28.17 27.45
CA LEU A 1041 25.34 26.96 26.72
C LEU A 1041 26.78 26.57 27.03
N GLY A 1042 27.02 25.30 27.37
CA GLY A 1042 28.33 24.89 27.85
C GLY A 1042 28.43 23.41 28.23
N ASN A 1043 29.33 23.11 29.15
CA ASN A 1043 29.58 21.76 29.66
C ASN A 1043 29.87 21.82 31.18
N TRP A 1044 29.01 21.19 31.99
CA TRP A 1044 29.06 21.14 33.44
C TRP A 1044 28.91 19.70 33.94
N SER A 1045 29.65 19.36 34.99
CA SER A 1045 29.63 18.01 35.57
C SER A 1045 28.47 17.74 36.55
N SER A 1046 27.73 18.78 36.95
CA SER A 1046 26.60 18.68 37.87
C SER A 1046 25.82 19.98 37.97
N VAL A 1047 24.59 19.91 38.49
CA VAL A 1047 23.84 21.10 38.91
C VAL A 1047 24.43 21.61 40.23
N THR A 1048 25.60 22.27 40.19
CA THR A 1048 26.13 22.99 41.35
C THR A 1048 25.56 24.39 41.41
N ASN A 1049 25.11 24.78 42.62
CA ASN A 1049 24.64 26.11 43.05
C ASN A 1049 24.72 27.23 41.99
N TYR A 1050 23.54 27.71 41.57
CA TYR A 1050 23.30 28.80 40.62
C TYR A 1050 23.97 30.16 41.00
N GLY A 1051 24.50 30.31 42.22
CA GLY A 1051 25.23 31.49 42.69
C GLY A 1051 26.72 31.54 42.39
N SER A 1052 27.35 30.39 42.15
CA SER A 1052 28.72 30.38 41.61
C SER A 1052 28.60 30.58 40.10
N GLY A 1053 29.18 31.64 39.54
CA GLY A 1053 29.05 32.03 38.12
C GLY A 1053 29.59 31.02 37.09
N GLY A 1054 29.75 29.74 37.45
CA GLY A 1054 30.52 28.74 36.73
C GLY A 1054 31.99 29.13 36.66
N SER A 1055 32.86 28.18 36.33
CA SER A 1055 34.14 28.56 35.73
C SER A 1055 33.86 29.12 34.33
N TYR A 1056 34.46 30.25 33.95
CA TYR A 1056 34.41 30.77 32.57
C TYR A 1056 34.94 29.75 31.53
N SER A 1057 35.61 28.68 31.98
CA SER A 1057 36.07 27.56 31.17
C SER A 1057 34.99 26.52 30.85
N SER A 1058 33.83 26.56 31.50
CA SER A 1058 32.70 25.64 31.26
C SER A 1058 31.63 26.23 30.35
N ILE A 1059 31.66 27.55 30.13
CA ILE A 1059 30.67 28.25 29.31
C ILE A 1059 31.24 28.36 27.90
N TYR A 1060 30.51 27.85 26.91
CA TYR A 1060 30.79 28.16 25.51
C TYR A 1060 30.17 29.52 25.17
N GLN A 1061 28.87 29.72 25.42
CA GLN A 1061 28.23 31.00 25.14
C GLN A 1061 27.18 31.39 26.18
N ARG A 1062 26.95 32.70 26.30
CA ARG A 1062 26.01 33.29 27.26
C ARG A 1062 25.20 34.39 26.59
N LEU A 1063 23.88 34.29 26.72
CA LEU A 1063 22.93 35.35 26.45
C LEU A 1063 22.46 35.95 27.79
N GLU A 1064 22.68 37.25 28.00
CA GLU A 1064 22.25 37.96 29.19
C GLU A 1064 20.92 38.67 28.94
N VAL A 1065 19.98 38.52 29.87
CA VAL A 1065 18.78 39.36 29.97
C VAL A 1065 19.03 40.38 31.07
N LYS A 1066 19.07 41.67 30.70
CA LYS A 1066 19.45 42.77 31.60
C LYS A 1066 18.31 43.76 31.78
N GLY A 1067 18.21 44.36 32.96
CA GLY A 1067 17.33 45.51 33.15
C GLY A 1067 17.83 46.74 32.41
N ASP A 1068 16.90 47.58 31.96
CA ASP A 1068 17.16 48.88 31.33
C ASP A 1068 16.43 50.04 32.03
N GLY A 1069 16.07 49.85 33.29
CA GLY A 1069 15.17 50.75 34.01
C GLY A 1069 13.97 50.00 34.59
N ALA A 1070 12.97 50.74 35.05
CA ALA A 1070 11.78 50.17 35.65
C ALA A 1070 10.85 49.58 34.59
N GLY A 1071 10.55 48.28 34.65
CA GLY A 1071 9.68 47.61 33.70
C GLY A 1071 10.28 47.40 32.31
N GLU A 1072 11.60 47.58 32.16
CA GLU A 1072 12.30 47.53 30.88
C GLU A 1072 13.48 46.57 30.94
N PHE A 1073 13.72 45.85 29.85
CA PHE A 1073 14.86 44.94 29.72
C PHE A 1073 15.49 45.01 28.33
N LYS A 1074 16.67 44.42 28.19
CA LYS A 1074 17.36 44.21 26.91
C LYS A 1074 18.11 42.88 26.91
N LEU A 1075 18.41 42.39 25.73
CA LEU A 1075 19.29 41.24 25.51
C LEU A 1075 20.73 41.71 25.30
N ARG A 1076 21.71 40.96 25.79
CA ARG A 1076 23.13 41.23 25.57
C ARG A 1076 23.91 39.96 25.35
N ILE A 1077 24.81 39.99 24.37
CA ILE A 1077 25.77 38.92 24.08
C ILE A 1077 27.12 39.53 23.68
N ALA A 1078 28.24 38.94 24.12
CA ALA A 1078 29.61 39.37 23.83
C ALA A 1078 29.93 40.88 24.00
N SER A 1079 29.16 41.60 24.83
CA SER A 1079 29.19 43.06 25.06
C SER A 1079 28.35 43.95 24.13
N THR A 1080 27.65 43.36 23.16
CA THR A 1080 26.66 44.04 22.32
C THR A 1080 25.29 43.94 22.97
N ASN A 1081 24.56 45.06 23.05
CA ASN A 1081 23.18 45.09 23.54
C ASN A 1081 22.19 45.21 22.38
N SER A 1082 21.01 44.62 22.53
CA SER A 1082 19.84 44.87 21.68
C SER A 1082 19.23 46.26 21.97
N ALA A 1083 18.17 46.58 21.25
CA ALA A 1083 17.22 47.61 21.66
C ALA A 1083 16.53 47.24 23.00
N MET A 1084 15.86 48.23 23.60
CA MET A 1084 15.05 48.06 24.82
C MET A 1084 13.70 47.40 24.50
N TYR A 1085 13.22 46.56 25.41
CA TYR A 1085 11.93 45.89 25.40
C TYR A 1085 11.15 46.14 26.69
N LEU A 1086 9.83 46.19 26.58
CA LEU A 1086 8.93 46.31 27.73
C LEU A 1086 8.71 44.95 28.39
N ALA A 1087 8.84 44.89 29.72
CA ALA A 1087 8.46 43.74 30.53
C ALA A 1087 7.00 43.88 30.97
N ASP A 1088 6.07 43.78 30.03
CA ASP A 1088 4.63 43.90 30.25
C ASP A 1088 3.89 42.55 30.39
N GLY A 1089 4.62 41.44 30.30
CA GLY A 1089 4.09 40.08 30.35
C GLY A 1089 3.71 39.51 28.98
N SER A 1090 3.95 40.22 27.88
CA SER A 1090 3.76 39.67 26.53
C SER A 1090 4.78 38.57 26.23
N TRP A 1091 4.33 37.54 25.52
CA TRP A 1091 5.17 36.45 25.03
C TRP A 1091 6.02 36.90 23.84
N GLY A 1092 7.25 36.40 23.80
CA GLY A 1092 8.19 36.55 22.71
C GLY A 1092 8.96 35.25 22.47
N LYS A 1093 9.00 34.78 21.22
CA LYS A 1093 9.78 33.62 20.79
C LYS A 1093 11.22 33.98 20.49
N LEU A 1094 12.15 33.38 21.21
CA LEU A 1094 13.59 33.53 21.03
C LEU A 1094 14.15 32.33 20.29
N ASP A 1095 14.76 32.54 19.12
CA ASP A 1095 15.50 31.51 18.37
C ASP A 1095 16.98 31.87 18.31
N TRP A 1096 17.84 30.97 18.80
CA TRP A 1096 19.28 31.16 18.91
C TRP A 1096 20.03 30.03 18.19
N TYR A 1097 20.71 30.39 17.11
CA TYR A 1097 21.55 29.50 16.32
C TYR A 1097 23.02 29.68 16.70
N VAL A 1098 23.74 28.58 16.94
CA VAL A 1098 25.16 28.60 17.33
C VAL A 1098 25.94 27.63 16.45
N ASN A 1099 26.83 28.16 15.62
CA ASN A 1099 27.68 27.35 14.75
C ASN A 1099 29.04 27.09 15.43
N ARG A 1100 29.32 25.81 15.66
CA ARG A 1100 30.54 25.29 16.27
C ARG A 1100 31.35 24.38 15.33
N SER A 1101 30.86 24.10 14.13
CA SER A 1101 31.47 23.19 13.13
C SER A 1101 32.90 23.54 12.68
N GLY A 1102 33.44 24.69 13.09
CA GLY A 1102 34.74 25.21 12.61
C GLY A 1102 34.72 25.70 11.16
N SER A 1103 33.57 25.70 10.49
CA SER A 1103 33.37 26.21 9.13
C SER A 1103 32.07 27.01 9.01
N SER A 1104 31.87 27.77 7.94
CA SER A 1104 30.57 28.45 7.71
C SER A 1104 29.49 27.44 7.31
N VAL A 1105 28.29 27.61 7.87
CA VAL A 1105 27.15 26.71 7.68
C VAL A 1105 25.92 27.47 7.18
N ASN A 1106 25.01 26.78 6.50
CA ASN A 1106 23.72 27.36 6.11
C ASN A 1106 22.59 26.77 6.96
N TYR A 1107 21.59 27.58 7.27
CA TYR A 1107 20.41 27.17 8.04
C TYR A 1107 19.15 27.90 7.57
N THR A 1108 17.98 27.33 7.83
CA THR A 1108 16.69 27.99 7.58
C THR A 1108 16.31 28.84 8.80
N ASP A 1109 16.07 30.13 8.61
CA ASP A 1109 15.66 31.05 9.68
C ASP A 1109 14.17 30.86 10.07
N PRO A 1110 13.71 31.50 11.17
CA PRO A 1110 12.32 31.39 11.63
C PRO A 1110 11.26 31.87 10.62
N ASN A 1111 11.64 32.60 9.58
CA ASN A 1111 10.74 33.06 8.51
C ASN A 1111 10.81 32.18 7.25
N GLY A 1112 11.51 31.05 7.32
CA GLY A 1112 11.66 30.10 6.22
C GLY A 1112 12.68 30.52 5.16
N GLN A 1113 13.54 31.50 5.43
CA GLN A 1113 14.58 31.93 4.49
C GLN A 1113 15.93 31.28 4.82
N GLN A 1114 16.74 30.99 3.80
CA GLN A 1114 18.09 30.47 4.00
C GLN A 1114 19.06 31.57 4.44
N GLN A 1115 19.81 31.28 5.51
CA GLN A 1115 20.84 32.14 6.08
C GLN A 1115 22.19 31.42 6.11
N SER A 1116 23.27 32.18 6.26
CA SER A 1116 24.62 31.65 6.42
C SER A 1116 25.21 32.15 7.73
N LEU A 1117 25.75 31.23 8.54
CA LEU A 1117 26.32 31.50 9.86
C LEU A 1117 27.80 31.12 9.86
N ALA A 1118 28.69 32.05 10.20
CA ALA A 1118 30.13 31.78 10.20
C ALA A 1118 30.55 30.89 11.38
N ALA A 1119 31.73 30.27 11.27
CA ALA A 1119 32.29 29.41 12.31
C ALA A 1119 32.46 30.17 13.65
N ASP A 1120 32.09 29.53 14.75
CA ASP A 1120 32.15 30.08 16.12
C ASP A 1120 31.39 31.42 16.26
N ARG A 1121 30.25 31.52 15.55
CA ARG A 1121 29.31 32.65 15.58
C ARG A 1121 27.90 32.22 15.94
N SER A 1122 27.09 33.21 16.29
CA SER A 1122 25.67 33.00 16.53
C SER A 1122 24.78 34.03 15.88
N ASP A 1123 23.61 33.56 15.49
CA ASP A 1123 22.47 34.39 15.14
C ASP A 1123 21.40 34.26 16.21
N ILE A 1124 20.79 35.38 16.60
CA ILE A 1124 19.70 35.40 17.57
C ILE A 1124 18.55 36.19 16.97
N TRP A 1125 17.39 35.57 16.97
CA TRP A 1125 16.13 36.10 16.47
C TRP A 1125 15.15 36.22 17.62
N LEU A 1126 14.31 37.25 17.56
CA LEU A 1126 13.18 37.42 18.47
C LEU A 1126 11.94 37.75 17.63
N GLU A 1127 10.88 36.96 17.74
CA GLU A 1127 9.65 37.14 16.93
C GLU A 1127 9.94 37.21 15.42
N GLY A 1128 10.83 36.34 14.95
CA GLY A 1128 11.27 36.31 13.56
C GLY A 1128 12.15 37.49 13.13
N GLN A 1129 12.53 38.41 14.03
CA GLN A 1129 13.43 39.52 13.72
C GLN A 1129 14.87 39.21 14.15
N LEU A 1130 15.82 39.32 13.21
CA LEU A 1130 17.25 39.13 13.50
C LEU A 1130 17.78 40.26 14.40
N LEU A 1131 18.13 39.92 15.64
CA LEU A 1131 18.65 40.86 16.63
C LEU A 1131 20.18 40.93 16.64
N PHE A 1132 20.82 39.78 16.56
CA PHE A 1132 22.26 39.66 16.53
C PHE A 1132 22.63 38.78 15.35
N ASN A 1133 23.45 39.32 14.44
CA ASN A 1133 23.90 38.64 13.23
C ASN A 1133 25.40 38.36 13.36
N ASP A 1134 25.81 37.10 13.17
CA ASP A 1134 27.19 36.63 13.17
C ASP A 1134 27.96 37.10 14.42
N ILE A 1135 27.30 37.06 15.59
CA ILE A 1135 27.89 37.58 16.82
C ILE A 1135 28.93 36.61 17.38
N THR A 1136 30.05 37.16 17.85
CA THR A 1136 31.16 36.35 18.34
C THR A 1136 30.85 35.71 19.69
N GLN A 1137 31.56 34.64 20.03
CA GLN A 1137 31.69 34.21 21.41
C GLN A 1137 32.19 35.38 22.30
N GLY A 1138 31.69 35.47 23.53
CA GLY A 1138 32.23 36.41 24.54
C GLY A 1138 33.62 35.98 25.03
N SER A 1139 34.15 36.61 26.09
CA SER A 1139 35.45 36.25 26.70
C SER A 1139 35.42 34.92 27.49
N PHE A 1140 34.69 33.93 26.99
CA PHE A 1140 34.58 32.58 27.57
C PHE A 1140 35.60 31.64 26.94
N SER A 1141 35.93 30.57 27.65
CA SER A 1141 36.96 29.60 27.21
C SER A 1141 36.45 28.16 27.18
N GLY A 1142 35.13 27.97 27.29
CA GLY A 1142 34.50 26.68 27.07
C GLY A 1142 34.64 26.23 25.63
N THR A 1143 34.74 24.91 25.46
CA THR A 1143 35.09 24.25 24.20
C THR A 1143 34.10 23.16 23.84
N ALA A 1144 32.91 23.11 24.42
CA ALA A 1144 31.84 22.15 24.10
C ALA A 1144 30.46 22.71 24.52
N ILE A 1145 29.40 22.26 23.84
CA ILE A 1145 27.99 22.55 24.13
C ILE A 1145 27.25 21.24 24.39
N ASN A 1146 27.43 20.68 25.57
CA ASN A 1146 26.76 19.44 26.00
C ASN A 1146 25.50 19.69 26.82
N ASP A 1147 25.39 20.90 27.36
CA ASP A 1147 24.46 21.25 28.41
C ASP A 1147 23.90 22.67 28.22
N PHE A 1148 22.78 22.92 28.88
CA PHE A 1148 22.25 24.27 29.02
C PHE A 1148 21.73 24.55 30.43
N ARG A 1149 21.71 25.83 30.80
CA ARG A 1149 21.04 26.27 32.03
C ARG A 1149 20.54 27.70 31.91
N VAL A 1150 19.45 27.99 32.64
CA VAL A 1150 18.99 29.35 32.91
C VAL A 1150 19.27 29.65 34.37
N ARG A 1151 19.94 30.79 34.63
CA ARG A 1151 20.48 31.11 35.95
C ARG A 1151 20.07 32.51 36.38
N PHE A 1152 19.49 32.58 37.58
CA PHE A 1152 19.07 33.78 38.26
C PHE A 1152 19.97 33.99 39.48
N SER A 1153 20.89 34.96 39.42
CA SER A 1153 21.84 35.22 40.52
C SER A 1153 21.82 36.63 41.07
N SER A 1154 21.15 37.56 40.39
CA SER A 1154 20.94 38.90 40.92
C SER A 1154 19.79 38.89 41.93
N SER A 1155 19.76 39.85 42.85
CA SER A 1155 18.67 40.01 43.82
C SER A 1155 17.54 40.91 43.30
N ASN A 1156 17.46 41.05 41.97
CA ASN A 1156 16.55 41.93 41.27
C ASN A 1156 15.14 41.30 41.17
N SER A 1157 14.10 42.12 41.27
CA SER A 1157 12.73 41.66 41.03
C SER A 1157 12.49 41.44 39.54
N VAL A 1158 11.89 40.30 39.22
CA VAL A 1158 11.43 39.91 37.88
C VAL A 1158 10.47 38.73 38.02
N THR A 1159 9.42 38.72 37.21
CA THR A 1159 8.65 37.52 36.91
C THR A 1159 9.03 37.08 35.51
N ALA A 1160 9.51 35.85 35.35
CA ALA A 1160 9.85 35.27 34.06
C ALA A 1160 9.08 33.97 33.86
N SER A 1161 8.39 33.87 32.72
CA SER A 1161 7.72 32.65 32.26
C SER A 1161 8.46 32.09 31.06
N PHE A 1162 8.53 30.76 30.97
CA PHE A 1162 9.15 30.00 29.89
C PHE A 1162 8.19 28.93 29.41
N ASP A 1163 8.09 28.79 28.09
CA ASP A 1163 7.34 27.73 27.44
C ASP A 1163 8.01 27.29 26.14
N ASP A 1164 7.57 26.17 25.56
CA ASP A 1164 8.03 25.64 24.28
C ASP A 1164 9.57 25.65 24.12
N LEU A 1165 10.27 25.23 25.18
CA LEU A 1165 11.71 25.15 25.21
C LEU A 1165 12.17 23.96 24.36
N VAL A 1166 12.88 24.24 23.27
CA VAL A 1166 13.34 23.23 22.32
C VAL A 1166 14.81 23.45 21.98
N ILE A 1167 15.60 22.38 21.98
CA ILE A 1167 16.99 22.39 21.54
C ILE A 1167 17.14 21.34 20.46
N LYS A 1168 17.75 21.68 19.32
CA LYS A 1168 17.95 20.80 18.17
C LYS A 1168 19.40 20.84 17.71
N ASP A 1169 19.89 19.70 17.22
CA ASP A 1169 20.98 19.71 16.25
C ASP A 1169 20.37 19.98 14.86
N VAL A 1170 20.91 20.95 14.15
CA VAL A 1170 20.38 21.40 12.85
C VAL A 1170 20.99 20.57 11.71
N PHE A 1171 22.00 19.74 11.99
CA PHE A 1171 22.65 18.85 11.02
C PHE A 1171 22.21 17.39 11.09
#